data_AF-A0A367IB95-F1
#
_entry.id   AF-A0A367IB95-F1
#
_cell.length_a   1.000
_cell.length_b   1.000
_cell.length_c   1.000
_cell.angle_alpha   90.00
_cell.angle_beta   90.00
_cell.angle_gamma   90.00
#
_symmetry.space_group_name_H-M   'P 1'
#
loop_
_entity.id
_entity.type
_entity.pdbx_description
1 polymer ?
#
loop_
_entity_poly.entity_id
_entity_poly.type
_entity_poly.pdbx_seq_one_letter_code
_entity_poly.pdbx_strand_id
1 'polypeptide(L)'
;MKTIRVAIAVLILMGGIFVNLNPDLLDSRYDFEESDETSNLLGLQIDERWLVLRVAFPDSPHSEALTSSLLKGQGSAEEYVQQLSGGSSTLQVTISEEVWFSEFEESYWGADSEGERDVGNNGMGVDKLVEESAKNLLSDMDLSEWDLDGDGIVDRLLILHSGNAQESGGAPDSIWSHFSTLSSPIEIGQWEINHYTISSLDSGLGTLVHEMIHQMGAYDLYDVNSELPSRTWNGLGDWDIMASGNWNGNAMTPAMPGGATLLTINGPGVESINPQIRQNITLFPMSSTENRTRVVSIDTAPDEFVLITYRADLGFDSELPGAGVIIEYLDRNNGNLDDNTVNKDPNNPWVMIIEADGDQALLRNRDSGSSGDAFQTGDYFGSDGHLIRDNRGRLVPWKISITNIEQSNASIEITPDDEFTSRVLTPRSPIQLIEGESAYATISTELPCTLVINTSIDLTTPEPTEIEIPAGNTIVPLVRFSDTNLDMGMLNGNIGCKGKTPENIRIDWQAIGHRISDQEIEHIIDWDQPSTISVPISMIGSGSRNYDIALEGAVSRIASSDTQGELLSGDDIVLRIQPDGLLTPGMYARGEIVFQDEYSVEQRIDITLIAESSFTGDGVLGWISQPSNGLLVISILLAFSVIVGRDSEN
;
A
#
# COMPACT_ATOMS: atom_id res chain seq x y z
N MET A 1 -61.86 21.16 -9.06
CA MET A 1 -60.79 20.25 -9.55
C MET A 1 -59.67 20.99 -10.27
N LYS A 2 -59.94 21.86 -11.26
CA LYS A 2 -58.89 22.62 -11.98
C LYS A 2 -57.97 23.48 -11.10
N THR A 3 -58.51 24.23 -10.14
CA THR A 3 -57.71 25.05 -9.20
C THR A 3 -56.81 24.21 -8.29
N ILE A 4 -57.26 23.01 -7.90
CA ILE A 4 -56.47 22.07 -7.10
C ILE A 4 -55.35 21.47 -7.95
N ARG A 5 -55.62 21.10 -9.21
CA ARG A 5 -54.60 20.61 -10.14
C ARG A 5 -53.51 21.63 -10.42
N VAL A 6 -53.88 22.90 -10.62
CA VAL A 6 -52.92 23.99 -10.80
C VAL A 6 -52.06 24.18 -9.56
N ALA A 7 -52.66 24.15 -8.36
CA ALA A 7 -51.89 24.24 -7.11
C ALA A 7 -50.90 23.08 -6.93
N ILE A 8 -51.30 21.85 -7.26
CA ILE A 8 -50.42 20.67 -7.21
C ILE A 8 -49.29 20.78 -8.23
N ALA A 9 -49.58 21.17 -9.48
CA ALA A 9 -48.57 21.36 -10.52
C ALA A 9 -47.53 22.43 -10.14
N VAL A 10 -47.98 23.54 -9.52
CA VAL A 10 -47.08 24.59 -9.01
C VAL A 10 -46.20 24.07 -7.88
N LEU A 11 -46.73 23.26 -6.95
CA LEU A 11 -45.95 22.66 -5.86
C LEU A 11 -44.89 21.68 -6.39
N ILE A 12 -45.24 20.83 -7.36
CA ILE A 12 -44.29 19.91 -8.01
C ILE A 12 -43.16 20.69 -8.69
N LEU A 13 -43.52 21.75 -9.42
CA LEU A 13 -42.55 22.55 -10.17
C LEU A 13 -41.64 23.37 -9.24
N MET A 14 -42.17 23.91 -8.13
CA MET A 14 -41.37 24.53 -7.08
C MET A 14 -40.40 23.54 -6.42
N GLY A 15 -40.83 22.30 -6.19
CA GLY A 15 -39.96 21.24 -5.69
C GLY A 15 -38.79 20.95 -6.64
N GLY A 16 -39.07 20.80 -7.93
CA GLY A 16 -38.03 20.58 -8.94
C GLY A 16 -37.05 21.76 -9.07
N ILE A 17 -37.55 23.01 -9.06
CA ILE A 17 -36.69 24.21 -9.09
C ILE A 17 -35.82 24.30 -7.83
N PHE A 18 -36.38 23.97 -6.66
CA PHE A 18 -35.64 24.01 -5.40
C PHE A 18 -34.47 23.03 -5.41
N VAL A 19 -34.68 21.80 -5.89
CA VAL A 19 -33.61 20.79 -6.03
C VAL A 19 -32.55 21.26 -7.03
N ASN A 20 -32.96 21.82 -8.18
CA ASN A 20 -32.02 22.33 -9.19
C ASN A 20 -31.17 23.52 -8.72
N LEU A 21 -31.70 24.37 -7.83
CA LEU A 21 -30.95 25.49 -7.24
C LEU A 21 -30.05 25.06 -6.08
N ASN A 22 -30.15 23.81 -5.62
CA ASN A 22 -29.34 23.25 -4.53
C ASN A 22 -28.85 21.84 -4.92
N PRO A 23 -28.07 21.71 -6.01
CA PRO A 23 -27.64 20.42 -6.54
C PRO A 23 -26.89 19.58 -5.49
N ASP A 24 -26.06 20.24 -4.67
CA ASP A 24 -25.27 19.62 -3.59
C ASP A 24 -26.10 18.81 -2.58
N LEU A 25 -27.40 19.11 -2.41
CA LEU A 25 -28.28 18.35 -1.48
C LEU A 25 -28.60 16.93 -1.99
N LEU A 26 -28.42 16.68 -3.28
CA LEU A 26 -28.93 15.50 -3.95
C LEU A 26 -27.89 14.81 -4.83
N ASP A 27 -27.11 15.57 -5.59
CA ASP A 27 -26.12 15.02 -6.51
C ASP A 27 -24.99 14.32 -5.73
N SER A 28 -24.54 14.89 -4.60
CA SER A 28 -23.57 14.29 -3.66
C SER A 28 -24.03 13.00 -2.95
N ARG A 29 -25.31 12.64 -3.05
CA ARG A 29 -25.88 11.44 -2.40
C ARG A 29 -26.21 10.33 -3.41
N TYR A 30 -26.05 10.61 -4.70
CA TYR A 30 -26.41 9.72 -5.80
C TYR A 30 -25.24 9.44 -6.75
N ASP A 31 -24.03 9.88 -6.41
CA ASP A 31 -22.84 9.22 -6.95
C ASP A 31 -22.97 7.74 -6.62
N PHE A 32 -22.87 6.93 -7.66
CA PHE A 32 -22.64 5.52 -7.49
C PHE A 32 -21.25 5.41 -6.84
N GLU A 33 -21.24 5.37 -5.50
CA GLU A 33 -20.16 4.74 -4.74
C GLU A 33 -20.13 3.27 -5.20
N GLU A 34 -19.50 3.04 -6.34
CA GLU A 34 -18.82 1.77 -6.59
C GLU A 34 -17.65 1.83 -5.61
N SER A 35 -17.85 1.16 -4.48
CA SER A 35 -16.89 1.03 -3.40
C SER A 35 -15.52 0.74 -3.99
N ASP A 36 -14.55 1.59 -3.67
CA ASP A 36 -13.14 1.26 -3.76
C ASP A 36 -12.89 0.09 -2.80
N GLU A 37 -13.26 -1.11 -3.21
CA GLU A 37 -12.86 -2.33 -2.53
C GLU A 37 -11.39 -2.52 -2.86
N THR A 38 -10.54 -1.99 -1.97
CA THR A 38 -9.32 -2.68 -1.57
C THR A 38 -9.57 -4.18 -1.72
N SER A 39 -8.81 -4.86 -2.59
CA SER A 39 -9.03 -6.26 -2.92
C SER A 39 -9.27 -7.04 -1.62
N ASN A 40 -10.44 -7.67 -1.47
CA ASN A 40 -10.84 -8.47 -0.29
C ASN A 40 -9.99 -9.75 -0.20
N LEU A 41 -8.66 -9.62 -0.19
CA LEU A 41 -7.74 -10.73 -0.13
C LEU A 41 -7.74 -11.29 1.29
N LEU A 42 -7.98 -12.59 1.38
CA LEU A 42 -7.81 -13.31 2.62
C LEU A 42 -6.33 -13.50 2.93
N GLY A 43 -5.92 -13.13 4.14
CA GLY A 43 -4.61 -13.50 4.69
C GLY A 43 -4.37 -15.01 4.73
N LEU A 44 -3.25 -15.43 5.29
CA LEU A 44 -2.90 -16.84 5.45
C LEU A 44 -3.95 -17.61 6.26
N GLN A 45 -4.52 -18.65 5.65
CA GLN A 45 -5.51 -19.52 6.25
C GLN A 45 -4.88 -20.74 6.94
N ILE A 46 -5.62 -21.37 7.86
CA ILE A 46 -5.19 -22.62 8.52
C ILE A 46 -5.30 -23.82 7.57
N ASP A 47 -6.38 -23.88 6.79
CA ASP A 47 -6.56 -24.87 5.71
C ASP A 47 -6.43 -24.15 4.38
N GLU A 48 -5.19 -23.96 3.91
CA GLU A 48 -4.91 -23.33 2.64
C GLU A 48 -5.22 -24.30 1.50
N ARG A 49 -6.13 -23.92 0.60
CA ARG A 49 -6.50 -24.74 -0.56
C ARG A 49 -6.29 -23.94 -1.83
N TRP A 50 -5.50 -24.47 -2.74
CA TRP A 50 -5.12 -23.78 -3.97
C TRP A 50 -5.56 -24.57 -5.20
N LEU A 51 -6.21 -23.89 -6.13
CA LEU A 51 -6.55 -24.42 -7.45
C LEU A 51 -5.43 -24.06 -8.42
N VAL A 52 -4.84 -25.06 -9.06
CA VAL A 52 -3.74 -24.87 -10.02
C VAL A 52 -4.19 -25.25 -11.42
N LEU A 53 -4.28 -24.27 -12.30
CA LEU A 53 -4.56 -24.48 -13.72
C LEU A 53 -3.24 -24.62 -14.47
N ARG A 54 -3.15 -25.66 -15.30
CA ARG A 54 -1.96 -25.92 -16.12
C ARG A 54 -2.18 -25.40 -17.54
N VAL A 55 -1.29 -24.52 -17.97
CA VAL A 55 -1.32 -23.90 -19.30
C VAL A 55 -0.10 -24.33 -20.11
N ALA A 56 -0.33 -24.76 -21.35
CA ALA A 56 0.72 -25.09 -22.30
C ALA A 56 0.65 -24.25 -23.57
N PHE A 57 1.80 -23.92 -24.13
CA PHE A 57 1.92 -23.23 -25.42
C PHE A 57 2.34 -24.20 -26.53
N PRO A 58 2.15 -23.84 -27.81
CA PRO A 58 2.79 -24.54 -28.92
C PRO A 58 4.29 -24.69 -28.68
N ASP A 59 4.85 -25.85 -29.02
CA ASP A 59 6.26 -26.20 -28.83
C ASP A 59 6.82 -26.17 -27.38
N SER A 60 6.02 -25.80 -26.37
CA SER A 60 6.37 -25.92 -24.95
C SER A 60 5.35 -26.77 -24.17
N PRO A 61 5.53 -28.09 -24.09
CA PRO A 61 4.61 -28.95 -23.33
C PRO A 61 4.78 -28.77 -21.82
N HIS A 62 3.66 -28.78 -21.10
CA HIS A 62 3.65 -28.63 -19.65
C HIS A 62 4.18 -29.88 -18.92
N SER A 63 5.08 -29.69 -17.95
CA SER A 63 5.79 -30.77 -17.25
C SER A 63 5.14 -31.12 -15.91
N GLU A 64 4.42 -32.24 -15.84
CA GLU A 64 3.81 -32.73 -14.59
C GLU A 64 4.86 -32.99 -13.48
N ALA A 65 6.03 -33.47 -13.84
CA ALA A 65 7.10 -33.75 -12.87
C ALA A 65 7.58 -32.47 -12.18
N LEU A 66 7.74 -31.39 -12.96
CA LEU A 66 8.21 -30.10 -12.44
C LEU A 66 7.12 -29.41 -11.61
N THR A 67 5.87 -29.43 -12.08
CA THR A 67 4.70 -28.99 -11.31
C THR A 67 4.62 -29.68 -9.97
N SER A 68 4.74 -31.01 -9.95
CA SER A 68 4.68 -31.79 -8.72
C SER A 68 5.83 -31.43 -7.77
N SER A 69 7.06 -31.26 -8.28
CA SER A 69 8.19 -30.88 -7.43
C SER A 69 8.09 -29.47 -6.85
N LEU A 70 7.51 -28.51 -7.58
CA LEU A 70 7.34 -27.14 -7.09
C LEU A 70 6.23 -27.04 -6.04
N LEU A 71 5.17 -27.85 -6.16
CA LEU A 71 3.98 -27.71 -5.32
C LEU A 71 3.95 -28.68 -4.14
N LYS A 72 4.48 -29.91 -4.27
CA LYS A 72 4.24 -31.00 -3.30
C LYS A 72 5.52 -31.61 -2.73
N GLY A 73 5.49 -31.90 -1.43
CA GLY A 73 6.58 -32.58 -0.72
C GLY A 73 7.71 -31.69 -0.21
N GLN A 74 8.92 -32.24 -0.13
CA GLN A 74 10.08 -31.56 0.44
C GLN A 74 10.70 -30.58 -0.57
N GLY A 75 11.00 -29.36 -0.13
CA GLY A 75 11.52 -28.28 -0.95
C GLY A 75 10.49 -27.69 -1.91
N SER A 76 9.20 -27.77 -1.55
CA SER A 76 8.08 -27.29 -2.38
C SER A 76 7.26 -26.22 -1.65
N ALA A 77 6.27 -25.65 -2.34
CA ALA A 77 5.32 -24.70 -1.75
C ALA A 77 4.59 -25.26 -0.52
N GLU A 78 4.31 -26.57 -0.50
CA GLU A 78 3.69 -27.26 0.65
C GLU A 78 4.57 -27.20 1.91
N GLU A 79 5.87 -27.50 1.80
CA GLU A 79 6.80 -27.35 2.92
C GLU A 79 7.00 -25.87 3.27
N TYR A 80 7.03 -24.98 2.28
CA TYR A 80 7.18 -23.56 2.51
C TYR A 80 6.03 -23.00 3.35
N VAL A 81 4.77 -23.27 2.98
CA VAL A 81 3.59 -22.83 3.75
C VAL A 81 3.59 -23.42 5.16
N GLN A 82 4.09 -24.65 5.33
CA GLN A 82 4.26 -25.24 6.65
C GLN A 82 5.26 -24.45 7.51
N GLN A 83 6.40 -24.02 6.97
CA GLN A 83 7.36 -23.18 7.70
C GLN A 83 6.82 -21.76 7.90
N LEU A 84 6.17 -21.18 6.89
CA LEU A 84 5.55 -19.85 6.89
C LEU A 84 4.59 -19.67 8.06
N SER A 85 3.83 -20.71 8.34
CA SER A 85 2.79 -20.74 9.37
C SER A 85 3.27 -21.27 10.73
N GLY A 86 4.56 -21.51 10.94
CA GLY A 86 4.99 -22.16 12.18
C GLY A 86 4.35 -23.54 12.37
N GLY A 87 4.02 -24.24 11.29
CA GLY A 87 3.35 -25.54 11.27
C GLY A 87 1.84 -25.51 11.56
N SER A 88 1.20 -24.33 11.62
CA SER A 88 -0.24 -24.23 11.88
C SER A 88 -1.12 -24.27 10.64
N SER A 89 -0.56 -23.99 9.45
CA SER A 89 -1.26 -24.06 8.16
C SER A 89 -0.81 -25.31 7.39
N THR A 90 -1.74 -25.88 6.62
CA THR A 90 -1.45 -26.91 5.63
C THR A 90 -1.88 -26.45 4.25
N LEU A 91 -1.00 -26.57 3.26
CA LEU A 91 -1.32 -26.30 1.85
C LEU A 91 -1.84 -27.56 1.16
N GLN A 92 -3.07 -27.50 0.64
CA GLN A 92 -3.65 -28.52 -0.21
C GLN A 92 -3.74 -27.99 -1.64
N VAL A 93 -3.02 -28.65 -2.56
CA VAL A 93 -2.97 -28.23 -3.96
C VAL A 93 -3.76 -29.18 -4.85
N THR A 94 -4.81 -28.65 -5.47
CA THR A 94 -5.61 -29.34 -6.49
C THR A 94 -5.17 -28.88 -7.87
N ILE A 95 -4.52 -29.78 -8.59
CA ILE A 95 -4.02 -29.52 -9.94
C ILE A 95 -5.09 -29.95 -10.94
N SER A 96 -5.40 -29.10 -11.92
CA SER A 96 -6.36 -29.39 -12.99
C SER A 96 -6.10 -30.76 -13.63
N GLU A 97 -7.14 -31.55 -13.93
CA GLU A 97 -6.96 -32.89 -14.52
C GLU A 97 -6.40 -32.82 -15.95
N GLU A 98 -6.88 -31.85 -16.72
CA GLU A 98 -6.42 -31.54 -18.07
C GLU A 98 -5.43 -30.37 -18.06
N VAL A 99 -4.68 -30.24 -19.16
CA VAL A 99 -3.83 -29.08 -19.45
C VAL A 99 -4.53 -28.30 -20.52
N TRP A 100 -4.76 -27.00 -20.30
CA TRP A 100 -5.27 -26.13 -21.34
C TRP A 100 -4.14 -25.83 -22.34
N PHE A 101 -4.39 -26.09 -23.61
CA PHE A 101 -3.44 -25.82 -24.68
C PHE A 101 -3.84 -24.53 -25.39
N SER A 102 -2.97 -23.52 -25.32
CA SER A 102 -3.19 -22.27 -26.03
C SER A 102 -3.14 -22.49 -27.54
N GLU A 103 -4.07 -21.86 -28.26
CA GLU A 103 -4.03 -21.84 -29.74
C GLU A 103 -2.86 -20.99 -30.27
N PHE A 104 -2.32 -20.10 -29.43
CA PHE A 104 -1.28 -19.15 -29.78
C PHE A 104 0.02 -19.39 -29.01
N GLU A 105 1.14 -18.92 -29.58
CA GLU A 105 2.44 -18.89 -28.91
C GLU A 105 2.40 -18.00 -27.66
N GLU A 106 3.32 -18.22 -26.73
CA GLU A 106 3.50 -17.39 -25.53
C GLU A 106 3.57 -15.88 -25.85
N SER A 107 4.35 -15.53 -26.89
CA SER A 107 4.49 -14.16 -27.43
C SER A 107 3.19 -13.47 -27.83
N TYR A 108 2.11 -14.22 -28.04
CA TYR A 108 0.81 -13.62 -28.28
C TYR A 108 0.25 -12.95 -27.03
N TRP A 109 0.52 -13.52 -25.86
CA TRP A 109 -0.04 -13.11 -24.57
C TRP A 109 0.93 -12.22 -23.79
N GLY A 110 2.23 -12.53 -23.81
CA GLY A 110 3.27 -11.84 -23.03
C GLY A 110 4.00 -10.71 -23.77
N ALA A 111 3.50 -10.24 -24.92
CA ALA A 111 4.17 -9.17 -25.66
C ALA A 111 4.12 -7.84 -24.90
N ASP A 112 5.30 -7.25 -24.65
CA ASP A 112 5.43 -5.89 -24.14
C ASP A 112 4.96 -4.83 -25.15
N SER A 113 4.48 -3.69 -24.64
CA SER A 113 4.24 -2.44 -25.38
C SER A 113 5.12 -1.29 -24.82
N GLU A 114 5.04 -0.07 -25.38
CA GLU A 114 5.87 1.05 -24.87
C GLU A 114 5.47 1.40 -23.43
N GLY A 115 6.28 0.96 -22.46
CA GLY A 115 6.11 1.27 -21.03
C GLY A 115 5.27 0.29 -20.23
N GLU A 116 4.64 -0.70 -20.88
CA GLU A 116 3.78 -1.70 -20.21
C GLU A 116 4.17 -3.12 -20.62
N ARG A 117 4.29 -4.02 -19.63
CA ARG A 117 4.59 -5.44 -19.83
C ARG A 117 3.32 -6.23 -20.11
N ASP A 118 3.45 -7.37 -20.78
CA ASP A 118 2.38 -8.38 -20.89
C ASP A 118 1.02 -7.87 -21.47
N VAL A 119 1.05 -6.79 -22.27
CA VAL A 119 -0.13 -6.24 -22.95
C VAL A 119 -0.69 -7.20 -23.99
N GLY A 120 0.17 -8.08 -24.50
CA GLY A 120 -0.15 -9.05 -25.53
C GLY A 120 -0.44 -8.39 -26.88
N ASN A 121 -0.76 -9.22 -27.86
CA ASN A 121 -1.02 -8.78 -29.22
C ASN A 121 -2.51 -8.52 -29.44
N ASN A 122 -2.84 -7.34 -29.99
CA ASN A 122 -4.21 -6.90 -30.29
C ASN A 122 -5.12 -6.72 -29.05
N GLY A 123 -4.56 -6.36 -27.88
CA GLY A 123 -5.31 -6.14 -26.65
C GLY A 123 -5.82 -7.43 -26.00
N MET A 124 -5.14 -8.55 -26.24
CA MET A 124 -5.38 -9.84 -25.59
C MET A 124 -4.11 -10.22 -24.82
N GLY A 125 -4.03 -9.75 -23.57
CA GLY A 125 -2.90 -10.00 -22.68
C GLY A 125 -3.12 -11.24 -21.82
N VAL A 126 -2.40 -11.30 -20.71
CA VAL A 126 -2.46 -12.40 -19.74
C VAL A 126 -3.86 -12.56 -19.12
N ASP A 127 -4.58 -11.46 -18.91
CA ASP A 127 -5.97 -11.44 -18.43
C ASP A 127 -6.89 -12.33 -19.29
N LYS A 128 -6.75 -12.28 -20.62
CA LYS A 128 -7.50 -13.10 -21.56
C LYS A 128 -7.06 -14.56 -21.57
N LEU A 129 -5.77 -14.83 -21.41
CA LEU A 129 -5.26 -16.19 -21.25
C LEU A 129 -5.87 -16.86 -20.00
N VAL A 130 -5.95 -16.12 -18.90
CA VAL A 130 -6.56 -16.58 -17.63
C VAL A 130 -8.05 -16.82 -17.84
N GLU A 131 -8.77 -15.87 -18.46
CA GLU A 131 -10.19 -16.01 -18.78
C GLU A 131 -10.48 -17.27 -19.63
N GLU A 132 -9.75 -17.46 -20.72
CA GLU A 132 -9.97 -18.59 -21.63
C GLU A 132 -9.64 -19.94 -20.98
N SER A 133 -8.51 -20.01 -20.26
CA SER A 133 -8.09 -21.23 -19.58
C SER A 133 -9.03 -21.59 -18.43
N ALA A 134 -9.44 -20.61 -17.61
CA ALA A 134 -10.38 -20.82 -16.51
C ALA A 134 -11.76 -21.26 -17.04
N LYS A 135 -12.32 -20.56 -18.04
CA LYS A 135 -13.60 -20.97 -18.64
C LYS A 135 -13.54 -22.37 -19.23
N ASN A 136 -12.44 -22.73 -19.89
CA ASN A 136 -12.30 -24.07 -20.46
C ASN A 136 -12.21 -25.17 -19.39
N LEU A 137 -11.36 -24.97 -18.37
CA LEU A 137 -11.05 -26.00 -17.38
C LEU A 137 -12.08 -26.10 -16.25
N LEU A 138 -12.83 -25.03 -15.97
CA LEU A 138 -13.66 -24.91 -14.76
C LEU A 138 -15.17 -24.84 -15.00
N SER A 139 -15.66 -24.69 -16.24
CA SER A 139 -17.09 -24.45 -16.55
C SER A 139 -18.11 -25.42 -15.93
N ASP A 140 -17.69 -26.65 -15.58
CA ASP A 140 -18.55 -27.68 -14.99
C ASP A 140 -18.12 -28.09 -13.56
N MET A 141 -17.19 -27.33 -12.94
CA MET A 141 -16.63 -27.63 -11.63
C MET A 141 -17.36 -26.85 -10.51
N ASP A 142 -17.55 -27.50 -9.36
CA ASP A 142 -17.94 -26.83 -8.13
C ASP A 142 -16.70 -26.21 -7.49
N LEU A 143 -16.63 -24.87 -7.45
CA LEU A 143 -15.48 -24.13 -6.95
C LEU A 143 -15.56 -23.77 -5.46
N SER A 144 -16.57 -24.28 -4.74
CA SER A 144 -16.77 -24.00 -3.31
C SER A 144 -15.60 -24.39 -2.40
N GLU A 145 -14.66 -25.23 -2.85
CA GLU A 145 -13.47 -25.57 -2.07
C GLU A 145 -12.40 -24.46 -2.04
N TRP A 146 -12.49 -23.48 -2.96
CA TRP A 146 -11.53 -22.36 -3.08
C TRP A 146 -12.16 -20.99 -2.79
N ASP A 147 -13.44 -20.97 -2.46
CA ASP A 147 -14.11 -19.86 -1.76
C ASP A 147 -14.01 -20.15 -0.25
N LEU A 148 -12.98 -19.60 0.39
CA LEU A 148 -12.56 -19.92 1.74
C LEU A 148 -13.36 -19.16 2.81
N ASP A 149 -14.03 -18.05 2.45
CA ASP A 149 -14.87 -17.27 3.36
C ASP A 149 -16.38 -17.31 3.05
N GLY A 150 -16.76 -17.86 1.89
CA GLY A 150 -18.14 -18.13 1.49
C GLY A 150 -18.84 -16.96 0.80
N ASP A 151 -18.10 -16.04 0.20
CA ASP A 151 -18.65 -14.86 -0.48
C ASP A 151 -19.00 -15.10 -1.96
N GLY A 152 -18.62 -16.25 -2.52
CA GLY A 152 -18.83 -16.62 -3.92
C GLY A 152 -17.65 -16.32 -4.85
N ILE A 153 -16.54 -15.81 -4.32
CA ILE A 153 -15.31 -15.49 -5.06
C ILE A 153 -14.27 -16.58 -4.81
N VAL A 154 -13.52 -16.96 -5.85
CA VAL A 154 -12.39 -17.89 -5.71
C VAL A 154 -11.17 -17.15 -5.14
N ASP A 155 -10.74 -17.51 -3.93
CA ASP A 155 -9.66 -16.84 -3.21
C ASP A 155 -8.26 -17.20 -3.67
N ARG A 156 -8.07 -18.45 -4.13
CA ARG A 156 -6.76 -19.08 -4.36
C ARG A 156 -6.68 -19.73 -5.73
N LEU A 157 -6.19 -18.97 -6.71
CA LEU A 157 -6.02 -19.43 -8.08
C LEU A 157 -4.59 -19.19 -8.56
N LEU A 158 -3.90 -20.28 -8.92
CA LEU A 158 -2.57 -20.27 -9.51
C LEU A 158 -2.64 -20.80 -10.95
N ILE A 159 -2.14 -20.01 -11.89
CA ILE A 159 -1.93 -20.41 -13.28
C ILE A 159 -0.46 -20.76 -13.44
N LEU A 160 -0.18 -22.01 -13.76
CA LEU A 160 1.18 -22.50 -13.98
C LEU A 160 1.37 -22.77 -15.46
N HIS A 161 2.22 -21.99 -16.12
CA HIS A 161 2.44 -22.10 -17.56
C HIS A 161 3.80 -22.71 -17.92
N SER A 162 3.85 -23.34 -19.10
CA SER A 162 5.09 -23.93 -19.65
C SER A 162 5.95 -22.95 -20.44
N GLY A 163 5.49 -21.72 -20.65
CA GLY A 163 6.25 -20.67 -21.32
C GLY A 163 7.53 -20.29 -20.56
N ASN A 164 8.42 -19.57 -21.19
CA ASN A 164 9.62 -19.06 -20.51
C ASN A 164 9.23 -18.01 -19.46
N ALA A 165 10.16 -17.66 -18.58
CA ALA A 165 9.96 -16.65 -17.54
C ALA A 165 10.70 -15.35 -17.94
N GLN A 166 9.98 -14.26 -18.20
CA GLN A 166 10.60 -12.98 -18.58
C GLN A 166 11.57 -12.48 -17.49
N GLU A 167 11.19 -12.64 -16.23
CA GLU A 167 11.98 -12.27 -15.04
C GLU A 167 13.27 -13.11 -14.87
N SER A 168 13.31 -14.31 -15.47
CA SER A 168 14.48 -15.22 -15.42
C SER A 168 15.31 -15.18 -16.71
N GLY A 169 15.20 -14.10 -17.49
CA GLY A 169 15.96 -13.91 -18.73
C GLY A 169 15.28 -14.43 -19.99
N GLY A 170 13.96 -14.66 -19.94
CA GLY A 170 13.11 -14.85 -21.10
C GLY A 170 13.12 -13.65 -22.05
N ALA A 171 12.49 -13.82 -23.21
CA ALA A 171 12.41 -12.73 -24.19
C ALA A 171 11.41 -11.65 -23.73
N PRO A 172 11.47 -10.41 -24.25
CA PRO A 172 10.50 -9.36 -23.89
C PRO A 172 9.05 -9.65 -24.30
N ASP A 173 8.80 -10.76 -24.99
CA ASP A 173 7.49 -11.28 -25.32
C ASP A 173 7.14 -12.56 -24.54
N SER A 174 7.95 -12.93 -23.54
CA SER A 174 7.62 -13.94 -22.56
C SER A 174 6.75 -13.35 -21.45
N ILE A 175 5.93 -14.19 -20.82
CA ILE A 175 5.08 -13.75 -19.70
C ILE A 175 5.96 -13.49 -18.47
N TRP A 176 5.74 -12.37 -17.77
CA TRP A 176 6.32 -12.11 -16.47
C TRP A 176 5.43 -12.71 -15.37
N SER A 177 5.99 -13.50 -14.45
CA SER A 177 5.20 -14.04 -13.32
C SER A 177 4.68 -12.92 -12.43
N HIS A 178 3.37 -12.90 -12.13
CA HIS A 178 2.78 -11.83 -11.31
C HIS A 178 1.46 -12.26 -10.64
N PHE A 179 1.08 -11.52 -9.60
CA PHE A 179 -0.28 -11.42 -9.09
C PHE A 179 -1.01 -10.21 -9.71
N SER A 180 -2.28 -10.37 -10.07
CA SER A 180 -3.11 -9.26 -10.55
C SER A 180 -4.59 -9.45 -10.25
N THR A 181 -5.30 -8.33 -10.15
CA THR A 181 -6.76 -8.26 -10.14
C THR A 181 -7.30 -8.09 -11.56
N LEU A 182 -8.45 -8.70 -11.84
CA LEU A 182 -9.13 -8.62 -13.12
C LEU A 182 -10.06 -7.41 -13.13
N SER A 183 -9.95 -6.59 -14.17
CA SER A 183 -10.85 -5.44 -14.38
C SER A 183 -12.31 -5.84 -14.60
N SER A 184 -12.55 -7.10 -14.99
CA SER A 184 -13.88 -7.70 -15.06
C SER A 184 -13.80 -9.13 -14.53
N PRO A 185 -14.60 -9.47 -13.49
CA PRO A 185 -14.65 -10.82 -12.96
C PRO A 185 -14.91 -11.90 -14.03
N ILE A 186 -14.26 -13.05 -13.89
CA ILE A 186 -14.57 -14.22 -14.71
C ILE A 186 -15.70 -15.00 -14.03
N GLU A 187 -16.88 -15.00 -14.64
CA GLU A 187 -18.03 -15.77 -14.16
C GLU A 187 -17.92 -17.26 -14.56
N ILE A 188 -17.92 -18.15 -13.56
CA ILE A 188 -18.02 -19.61 -13.73
C ILE A 188 -19.25 -20.12 -12.98
N GLY A 189 -20.39 -20.14 -13.66
CA GLY A 189 -21.65 -20.57 -13.08
C GLY A 189 -22.17 -19.59 -12.03
N GLN A 190 -21.98 -19.91 -10.74
CA GLN A 190 -22.34 -19.04 -9.61
C GLN A 190 -21.11 -18.42 -8.92
N TRP A 191 -19.91 -18.75 -9.39
CA TRP A 191 -18.64 -18.35 -8.82
C TRP A 191 -18.03 -17.22 -9.65
N GLU A 192 -17.29 -16.34 -8.98
CA GLU A 192 -16.52 -15.28 -9.59
C GLU A 192 -15.03 -15.50 -9.34
N ILE A 193 -14.20 -15.11 -10.31
CA ILE A 193 -12.75 -15.04 -10.15
C ILE A 193 -12.36 -13.59 -10.40
N ASN A 194 -11.87 -12.92 -9.35
CA ASN A 194 -11.54 -11.49 -9.36
C ASN A 194 -10.04 -11.23 -9.43
N HIS A 195 -9.23 -12.23 -9.09
CA HIS A 195 -7.78 -12.12 -9.06
C HIS A 195 -7.14 -13.47 -9.35
N TYR A 196 -5.88 -13.44 -9.77
CA TYR A 196 -5.12 -14.63 -10.10
C TYR A 196 -3.63 -14.39 -9.84
N THR A 197 -2.91 -15.49 -9.74
CA THR A 197 -1.45 -15.51 -9.74
C THR A 197 -1.04 -16.34 -10.94
N ILE A 198 -0.10 -15.86 -11.73
CA ILE A 198 0.50 -16.61 -12.84
C ILE A 198 2.01 -16.76 -12.61
N SER A 199 2.53 -17.95 -12.85
CA SER A 199 3.96 -18.20 -12.79
C SER A 199 4.41 -19.22 -13.84
N SER A 200 5.63 -19.05 -14.34
CA SER A 200 6.25 -20.03 -15.23
C SER A 200 6.84 -21.19 -14.43
N LEU A 201 6.80 -22.38 -15.03
CA LEU A 201 7.57 -23.53 -14.56
C LEU A 201 9.09 -23.26 -14.49
N ASP A 202 9.60 -22.31 -15.28
CA ASP A 202 11.02 -21.96 -15.35
C ASP A 202 11.45 -20.90 -14.32
N SER A 203 10.50 -20.26 -13.60
CA SER A 203 10.79 -19.21 -12.61
C SER A 203 11.41 -19.74 -11.31
N GLY A 204 11.20 -21.02 -10.99
CA GLY A 204 11.60 -21.61 -9.72
C GLY A 204 10.57 -21.42 -8.60
N LEU A 205 10.86 -22.03 -7.44
CA LEU A 205 9.98 -22.03 -6.28
C LEU A 205 9.81 -20.63 -5.67
N GLY A 206 10.90 -19.84 -5.65
CA GLY A 206 10.93 -18.54 -5.00
C GLY A 206 9.94 -17.55 -5.61
N THR A 207 9.98 -17.38 -6.93
CA THR A 207 9.00 -16.55 -7.65
C THR A 207 7.58 -17.10 -7.49
N LEU A 208 7.38 -18.41 -7.66
CA LEU A 208 6.06 -19.02 -7.48
C LEU A 208 5.46 -18.70 -6.11
N VAL A 209 6.25 -18.84 -5.04
CA VAL A 209 5.79 -18.58 -3.67
C VAL A 209 5.64 -17.08 -3.39
N HIS A 210 6.51 -16.23 -3.92
CA HIS A 210 6.39 -14.77 -3.84
C HIS A 210 5.03 -14.32 -4.38
N GLU A 211 4.66 -14.76 -5.59
CA GLU A 211 3.36 -14.42 -6.17
C GLU A 211 2.17 -15.06 -5.43
N MET A 212 2.37 -16.22 -4.81
CA MET A 212 1.35 -16.82 -3.94
C MET A 212 1.10 -15.98 -2.68
N ILE A 213 2.13 -15.34 -2.13
CA ILE A 213 2.04 -14.52 -0.92
C ILE A 213 1.37 -13.17 -1.20
N HIS A 214 1.44 -12.65 -2.43
CA HIS A 214 0.61 -11.50 -2.84
C HIS A 214 -0.89 -11.80 -2.74
N GLN A 215 -1.36 -13.01 -3.12
CA GLN A 215 -2.76 -13.42 -2.89
C GLN A 215 -3.16 -13.53 -1.41
N MET A 216 -2.18 -13.49 -0.50
CA MET A 216 -2.40 -13.42 0.95
C MET A 216 -2.39 -11.96 1.47
N GLY A 217 -2.27 -10.97 0.58
CA GLY A 217 -2.29 -9.54 0.90
C GLY A 217 -0.92 -8.91 1.19
N ALA A 218 0.19 -9.59 0.86
CA ALA A 218 1.52 -9.00 1.01
C ALA A 218 1.84 -8.00 -0.11
N TYR A 219 2.79 -7.12 0.18
CA TYR A 219 3.27 -6.09 -0.75
C TYR A 219 4.72 -6.33 -1.13
N ASP A 220 5.12 -5.81 -2.29
CA ASP A 220 6.51 -5.73 -2.71
C ASP A 220 7.29 -4.82 -1.77
N LEU A 221 8.38 -5.35 -1.24
CA LEU A 221 9.23 -4.65 -0.28
C LEU A 221 10.57 -4.21 -0.86
N TYR A 222 10.76 -4.32 -2.17
CA TYR A 222 11.86 -3.73 -2.93
C TYR A 222 11.41 -2.43 -3.62
N ASP A 223 12.37 -1.68 -4.20
CA ASP A 223 12.05 -0.49 -4.98
C ASP A 223 11.38 -0.85 -6.32
N VAL A 224 10.08 -0.62 -6.39
CA VAL A 224 9.28 -0.74 -7.62
C VAL A 224 9.39 0.53 -8.44
N ASN A 225 9.57 0.41 -9.76
CA ASN A 225 9.79 1.56 -10.63
C ASN A 225 8.64 2.56 -10.52
N SER A 226 8.96 3.85 -10.33
CA SER A 226 8.01 4.96 -10.37
C SER A 226 8.50 6.08 -11.29
N GLU A 227 7.58 6.93 -11.76
CA GLU A 227 7.92 8.09 -12.60
C GLU A 227 8.62 9.21 -11.81
N LEU A 228 8.43 9.23 -10.49
CA LEU A 228 9.04 10.20 -9.60
C LEU A 228 10.51 9.87 -9.32
N PRO A 229 11.38 10.88 -9.08
CA PRO A 229 12.75 10.64 -8.69
C PRO A 229 12.86 9.93 -7.31
N SER A 230 12.83 8.60 -7.30
CA SER A 230 13.23 7.81 -6.13
C SER A 230 14.74 7.49 -6.17
N ARG A 231 15.31 7.22 -5.00
CA ARG A 231 16.65 6.63 -4.93
C ARG A 231 16.48 5.12 -4.98
N THR A 232 17.09 4.49 -5.98
CA THR A 232 17.18 3.02 -6.03
C THR A 232 17.74 2.46 -4.72
N TRP A 233 17.06 1.50 -4.13
CA TRP A 233 17.47 0.78 -2.92
C TRP A 233 16.96 -0.66 -2.91
N ASN A 234 17.51 -1.49 -2.04
CA ASN A 234 17.23 -2.93 -2.06
C ASN A 234 16.05 -3.34 -1.17
N GLY A 235 15.36 -2.39 -0.54
CA GLY A 235 14.27 -2.72 0.36
C GLY A 235 14.72 -3.58 1.54
N LEU A 236 14.08 -4.73 1.72
CA LEU A 236 14.52 -5.75 2.69
C LEU A 236 15.58 -6.73 2.15
N GLY A 237 15.93 -6.63 0.87
CA GLY A 237 16.98 -7.43 0.24
C GLY A 237 16.75 -8.94 0.33
N ASP A 238 17.84 -9.69 0.45
CA ASP A 238 17.86 -11.16 0.50
C ASP A 238 17.25 -11.72 1.78
N TRP A 239 16.86 -10.85 2.73
CA TRP A 239 16.25 -11.24 3.99
C TRP A 239 14.74 -11.49 3.90
N ASP A 240 14.02 -10.97 2.90
CA ASP A 240 12.56 -11.18 2.79
C ASP A 240 12.21 -11.72 1.40
N ILE A 241 11.30 -12.70 1.35
CA ILE A 241 10.77 -13.22 0.08
C ILE A 241 10.07 -12.16 -0.76
N MET A 242 9.45 -11.15 -0.13
CA MET A 242 8.80 -10.04 -0.82
C MET A 242 9.81 -8.97 -1.29
N ALA A 243 11.10 -9.20 -1.11
CA ALA A 243 12.20 -8.43 -1.68
C ALA A 243 13.05 -9.35 -2.58
N SER A 244 14.39 -9.22 -2.60
CA SER A 244 15.25 -10.10 -3.42
C SER A 244 15.43 -11.50 -2.84
N GLY A 245 14.93 -11.77 -1.63
CA GLY A 245 15.02 -13.09 -0.98
C GLY A 245 14.28 -14.20 -1.71
N ASN A 246 13.39 -13.90 -2.66
CA ASN A 246 12.81 -14.90 -3.56
C ASN A 246 13.87 -15.55 -4.48
N TRP A 247 14.98 -14.87 -4.78
CA TRP A 247 16.05 -15.38 -5.64
C TRP A 247 17.09 -16.24 -4.92
N ASN A 248 17.00 -16.37 -3.59
CA ASN A 248 17.94 -17.15 -2.79
C ASN A 248 17.98 -18.63 -3.24
N GLY A 249 19.17 -19.24 -3.15
CA GLY A 249 19.39 -20.63 -3.57
C GLY A 249 19.09 -20.89 -5.05
N ASN A 250 19.25 -19.88 -5.93
CA ASN A 250 18.83 -19.91 -7.34
C ASN A 250 17.30 -20.09 -7.48
N ALA A 251 16.53 -19.28 -6.75
CA ALA A 251 15.07 -19.33 -6.69
C ALA A 251 14.48 -20.69 -6.23
N MET A 252 15.26 -21.53 -5.55
CA MET A 252 14.79 -22.82 -5.02
C MET A 252 14.83 -22.91 -3.50
N THR A 253 15.43 -21.93 -2.82
CA THR A 253 15.45 -21.84 -1.36
C THR A 253 15.21 -20.38 -0.98
N PRO A 254 14.00 -19.86 -1.28
CA PRO A 254 13.67 -18.47 -0.98
C PRO A 254 13.70 -18.20 0.52
N ALA A 255 14.00 -16.97 0.93
CA ALA A 255 13.92 -16.55 2.32
C ALA A 255 12.51 -16.78 2.91
N MET A 256 12.39 -17.02 4.21
CA MET A 256 11.11 -16.80 4.90
C MET A 256 10.76 -15.30 4.90
N PRO A 257 9.47 -14.91 4.97
CA PRO A 257 9.13 -13.51 5.10
C PRO A 257 9.65 -12.93 6.42
N GLY A 258 9.90 -11.63 6.42
CA GLY A 258 10.16 -10.82 7.61
C GLY A 258 8.91 -10.65 8.48
N GLY A 259 9.09 -9.92 9.57
CA GLY A 259 8.04 -9.62 10.52
C GLY A 259 6.90 -8.82 9.91
N ALA A 260 7.21 -7.83 9.06
CA ALA A 260 6.21 -6.95 8.45
C ALA A 260 5.30 -7.73 7.49
N THR A 261 5.87 -8.53 6.60
CA THR A 261 5.11 -9.41 5.70
C THR A 261 4.26 -10.40 6.49
N LEU A 262 4.82 -11.08 7.50
CA LEU A 262 4.07 -12.04 8.30
C LEU A 262 2.91 -11.37 9.06
N LEU A 263 3.10 -10.16 9.58
CA LEU A 263 2.05 -9.38 10.23
C LEU A 263 0.94 -8.99 9.23
N THR A 264 1.31 -8.58 8.01
CA THR A 264 0.36 -8.15 6.98
C THR A 264 -0.53 -9.29 6.51
N ILE A 265 0.03 -10.47 6.26
CA ILE A 265 -0.75 -11.64 5.82
C ILE A 265 -1.49 -12.34 6.98
N ASN A 266 -1.58 -11.72 8.16
CA ASN A 266 -2.17 -12.30 9.37
C ASN A 266 -1.54 -13.66 9.77
N GLY A 267 -0.23 -13.80 9.56
CA GLY A 267 0.53 -15.00 9.86
C GLY A 267 0.63 -15.29 11.38
N PRO A 268 0.75 -16.56 11.76
CA PRO A 268 0.82 -16.99 13.16
C PRO A 268 2.20 -16.75 13.79
N GLY A 269 2.22 -16.62 15.11
CA GLY A 269 3.45 -16.46 15.90
C GLY A 269 3.93 -15.03 16.08
N VAL A 270 3.09 -14.04 15.73
CA VAL A 270 3.33 -12.62 16.06
C VAL A 270 2.81 -12.32 17.47
N GLU A 271 3.66 -11.81 18.34
CA GLU A 271 3.30 -11.37 19.70
C GLU A 271 3.53 -9.87 19.86
N SER A 272 2.45 -9.14 20.16
CA SER A 272 2.54 -7.74 20.59
C SER A 272 2.95 -7.67 22.05
N ILE A 273 4.00 -6.91 22.33
CA ILE A 273 4.64 -6.84 23.63
C ILE A 273 4.53 -5.43 24.20
N ASN A 274 4.11 -5.32 25.46
CA ASN A 274 4.19 -4.07 26.19
C ASN A 274 5.65 -3.82 26.66
N PRO A 275 6.37 -2.84 26.09
CA PRO A 275 7.77 -2.62 26.43
C PRO A 275 7.97 -2.00 27.83
N GLN A 276 6.89 -1.60 28.50
CA GLN A 276 6.92 -0.99 29.85
C GLN A 276 7.16 -1.99 30.98
N ILE A 277 7.24 -3.28 30.65
CA ILE A 277 7.45 -4.36 31.60
C ILE A 277 8.78 -5.03 31.25
N ARG A 278 9.68 -5.12 32.24
CA ARG A 278 10.88 -5.93 32.10
C ARG A 278 10.49 -7.39 31.92
N GLN A 279 10.94 -8.00 30.84
CA GLN A 279 10.61 -9.39 30.51
C GLN A 279 11.66 -10.03 29.62
N ASN A 280 11.77 -11.36 29.72
CA ASN A 280 12.58 -12.17 28.82
C ASN A 280 11.66 -12.88 27.84
N ILE A 281 12.01 -12.85 26.56
CA ILE A 281 11.25 -13.46 25.48
C ILE A 281 12.15 -14.43 24.74
N THR A 282 11.61 -15.59 24.39
CA THR A 282 12.28 -16.57 23.54
C THR A 282 11.68 -16.52 22.15
N LEU A 283 12.49 -16.13 21.16
CA LEU A 283 12.16 -16.12 19.74
C LEU A 283 12.53 -17.47 19.11
N PHE A 284 11.65 -18.01 18.28
CA PHE A 284 11.91 -19.21 17.48
C PHE A 284 12.22 -18.81 16.04
N PRO A 285 13.08 -19.58 15.32
CA PRO A 285 13.43 -19.30 13.94
C PRO A 285 12.20 -19.10 13.05
N MET A 286 12.28 -18.19 12.09
CA MET A 286 11.20 -17.98 11.11
C MET A 286 10.90 -19.25 10.31
N SER A 287 11.89 -20.10 10.05
CA SER A 287 11.71 -21.41 9.39
C SER A 287 11.25 -22.55 10.31
N SER A 288 11.02 -22.30 11.59
CA SER A 288 10.51 -23.30 12.54
C SER A 288 9.08 -23.72 12.18
N THR A 289 8.77 -25.00 12.29
CA THR A 289 7.39 -25.53 12.16
C THR A 289 6.69 -25.69 13.52
N GLU A 290 7.16 -24.97 14.54
CA GLU A 290 6.51 -24.92 15.84
C GLU A 290 5.81 -23.58 16.02
N ASN A 291 4.50 -23.62 16.26
CA ASN A 291 3.67 -22.42 16.42
C ASN A 291 3.95 -21.76 17.77
N ARG A 292 5.00 -20.93 17.78
CA ARG A 292 5.53 -20.20 18.93
C ARG A 292 5.83 -18.76 18.55
N THR A 293 6.35 -17.98 19.48
CA THR A 293 6.80 -16.60 19.25
C THR A 293 7.88 -16.54 18.17
N ARG A 294 7.52 -16.10 16.96
CA ARG A 294 8.40 -15.95 15.80
C ARG A 294 8.72 -14.48 15.52
N VAL A 295 7.74 -13.60 15.76
CA VAL A 295 7.88 -12.16 15.64
C VAL A 295 7.48 -11.52 16.97
N VAL A 296 8.34 -10.67 17.52
CA VAL A 296 7.95 -9.74 18.59
C VAL A 296 7.65 -8.39 17.95
N SER A 297 6.46 -7.86 18.21
CA SER A 297 6.03 -6.54 17.76
C SER A 297 5.93 -5.58 18.94
N ILE A 298 6.52 -4.40 18.80
CA ILE A 298 6.52 -3.35 19.83
C ILE A 298 6.10 -2.02 19.19
N ASP A 299 5.01 -1.46 19.68
CA ASP A 299 4.54 -0.13 19.26
C ASP A 299 5.55 0.96 19.65
N THR A 300 5.85 1.85 18.71
CA THR A 300 6.70 3.03 18.93
C THR A 300 5.90 4.33 18.84
N ALA A 301 5.02 4.42 17.84
CA ALA A 301 4.05 5.50 17.66
C ALA A 301 2.73 4.94 17.10
N PRO A 302 1.66 5.75 16.92
CA PRO A 302 0.47 5.29 16.20
C PRO A 302 0.86 4.74 14.82
N ASP A 303 0.50 3.48 14.56
CA ASP A 303 0.77 2.75 13.31
C ASP A 303 2.26 2.59 12.95
N GLU A 304 3.16 2.68 13.95
CA GLU A 304 4.61 2.51 13.82
C GLU A 304 5.13 1.45 14.81
N PHE A 305 5.88 0.46 14.32
CA PHE A 305 6.28 -0.73 15.07
C PHE A 305 7.77 -1.06 14.88
N VAL A 306 8.38 -1.60 15.93
CA VAL A 306 9.62 -2.38 15.81
C VAL A 306 9.23 -3.86 15.80
N LEU A 307 9.66 -4.57 14.77
CA LEU A 307 9.46 -6.01 14.62
C LEU A 307 10.79 -6.73 14.77
N ILE A 308 10.81 -7.79 15.57
CA ILE A 308 12.03 -8.53 15.92
C ILE A 308 11.83 -9.97 15.52
N THR A 309 12.70 -10.47 14.63
CA THR A 309 12.66 -11.86 14.13
C THR A 309 13.98 -12.55 14.40
N TYR A 310 13.94 -13.88 14.58
CA TYR A 310 15.15 -14.71 14.64
C TYR A 310 15.32 -15.48 13.33
N ARG A 311 16.45 -15.27 12.65
CA ARG A 311 16.82 -15.92 11.40
C ARG A 311 17.96 -16.91 11.66
N ALA A 312 17.69 -18.20 11.43
CA ALA A 312 18.65 -19.27 11.66
C ALA A 312 18.96 -19.97 10.34
N ASP A 313 20.18 -20.52 10.21
CA ASP A 313 20.55 -21.43 9.13
C ASP A 313 19.79 -22.77 9.28
N LEU A 314 18.53 -22.74 8.87
CA LEU A 314 17.53 -23.79 9.02
C LEU A 314 16.44 -23.62 7.95
N GLY A 315 16.05 -24.73 7.30
CA GLY A 315 14.93 -24.72 6.35
C GLY A 315 15.18 -23.76 5.18
N PHE A 316 14.16 -23.01 4.82
CA PHE A 316 14.22 -22.03 3.73
C PHE A 316 15.14 -20.83 4.02
N ASP A 317 15.44 -20.56 5.29
CA ASP A 317 16.39 -19.51 5.70
C ASP A 317 17.87 -19.95 5.63
N SER A 318 18.18 -21.15 5.12
CA SER A 318 19.56 -21.66 5.03
C SER A 318 20.45 -20.95 4.00
N GLU A 319 19.85 -20.24 3.04
CA GLU A 319 20.56 -19.48 2.00
C GLU A 319 20.58 -17.96 2.27
N LEU A 320 20.24 -17.53 3.51
CA LEU A 320 20.33 -16.13 3.90
C LEU A 320 21.79 -15.62 3.97
N PRO A 321 22.01 -14.30 3.88
CA PRO A 321 23.35 -13.70 3.99
C PRO A 321 24.05 -13.97 5.34
N GLY A 322 23.29 -14.28 6.39
CA GLY A 322 23.79 -14.64 7.71
C GLY A 322 22.69 -15.17 8.63
N ALA A 323 23.04 -15.41 9.89
CA ALA A 323 22.11 -15.84 10.93
C ALA A 323 22.21 -14.95 12.16
N GLY A 324 21.08 -14.66 12.80
CA GLY A 324 20.99 -13.79 13.97
C GLY A 324 19.60 -13.18 14.13
N VAL A 325 19.51 -12.14 14.94
CA VAL A 325 18.26 -11.40 15.13
C VAL A 325 18.20 -10.25 14.13
N ILE A 326 17.11 -10.19 13.36
CA ILE A 326 16.83 -9.07 12.44
C ILE A 326 15.80 -8.15 13.08
N ILE A 327 16.04 -6.86 12.93
CA ILE A 327 15.16 -5.79 13.43
C ILE A 327 14.60 -5.05 12.22
N GLU A 328 13.28 -5.05 12.10
CA GLU A 328 12.56 -4.28 11.11
C GLU A 328 11.88 -3.10 11.80
N TYR A 329 11.88 -1.94 11.15
CA TYR A 329 11.09 -0.78 11.53
C TYR A 329 9.99 -0.59 10.50
N LEU A 330 8.73 -0.70 10.93
CA LEU A 330 7.52 -0.63 10.12
C LEU A 330 6.75 0.65 10.44
N ASP A 331 6.46 1.47 9.43
CA ASP A 331 5.62 2.68 9.53
C ASP A 331 4.49 2.60 8.49
N ARG A 332 3.30 2.20 8.94
CA ARG A 332 2.13 2.00 8.05
C ARG A 332 1.52 3.30 7.55
N ASN A 333 2.03 4.45 7.98
CA ASN A 333 1.60 5.75 7.48
C ASN A 333 2.45 6.20 6.26
N ASN A 334 3.43 5.40 5.84
CA ASN A 334 4.22 5.63 4.63
C ASN A 334 3.80 4.64 3.53
N GLY A 335 4.17 4.96 2.28
CA GLY A 335 3.91 4.09 1.14
C GLY A 335 2.47 4.12 0.63
N ASN A 336 2.24 3.51 -0.54
CA ASN A 336 0.92 3.33 -1.13
C ASN A 336 0.61 1.83 -1.21
N LEU A 337 -0.43 1.41 -0.48
CA LEU A 337 -0.88 0.01 -0.41
C LEU A 337 -1.65 -0.39 -1.68
N ASP A 338 -2.45 0.53 -2.24
CA ASP A 338 -3.36 0.24 -3.34
C ASP A 338 -2.60 -0.07 -4.63
N ASP A 339 -1.48 0.62 -4.85
CA ASP A 339 -0.60 0.41 -6.00
C ASP A 339 0.55 -0.56 -5.73
N ASN A 340 0.59 -1.19 -4.54
CA ASN A 340 1.69 -2.07 -4.14
C ASN A 340 3.08 -1.40 -4.28
N THR A 341 3.16 -0.09 -4.00
CA THR A 341 4.41 0.70 -4.06
C THR A 341 4.87 1.15 -2.68
N VAL A 342 4.57 0.35 -1.66
CA VAL A 342 4.75 0.71 -0.25
C VAL A 342 6.18 1.09 0.11
N ASN A 343 7.18 0.48 -0.53
CA ASN A 343 8.59 0.66 -0.20
C ASN A 343 9.39 1.40 -1.29
N LYS A 344 8.74 2.22 -2.13
CA LYS A 344 9.41 2.95 -3.22
C LYS A 344 10.40 4.03 -2.77
N ASP A 345 10.15 4.70 -1.64
CA ASP A 345 11.01 5.79 -1.15
C ASP A 345 11.87 5.35 0.05
N PRO A 346 13.21 5.26 -0.11
CA PRO A 346 14.09 4.92 1.02
C PRO A 346 14.15 6.00 2.11
N ASN A 347 13.70 7.23 1.87
CA ASN A 347 13.63 8.25 2.91
C ASN A 347 12.39 8.09 3.80
N ASN A 348 11.31 7.53 3.24
CA ASN A 348 10.05 7.28 3.92
C ASN A 348 9.60 5.83 3.67
N PRO A 349 10.39 4.83 4.08
CA PRO A 349 10.06 3.44 3.81
C PRO A 349 8.83 3.03 4.62
N TRP A 350 7.98 2.17 4.04
CA TRP A 350 6.96 1.47 4.81
C TRP A 350 7.62 0.48 5.77
N VAL A 351 8.67 -0.21 5.33
CA VAL A 351 9.49 -1.06 6.21
C VAL A 351 10.96 -1.04 5.80
N MET A 352 11.84 -1.03 6.80
CA MET A 352 13.28 -1.18 6.59
C MET A 352 13.93 -2.07 7.65
N ILE A 353 15.04 -2.72 7.30
CA ILE A 353 15.90 -3.38 8.28
C ILE A 353 16.81 -2.34 8.95
N ILE A 354 16.88 -2.39 10.27
CA ILE A 354 17.90 -1.72 11.06
C ILE A 354 19.12 -2.64 11.08
N GLU A 355 20.10 -2.38 10.22
CA GLU A 355 21.31 -3.22 10.11
C GLU A 355 22.21 -3.06 11.35
N ALA A 356 22.64 -4.18 11.94
CA ALA A 356 23.42 -4.20 13.17
C ALA A 356 24.77 -3.49 13.06
N ASP A 357 25.41 -3.55 11.88
CA ASP A 357 26.68 -2.86 11.60
C ASP A 357 26.52 -1.35 11.32
N GLY A 358 25.28 -0.88 11.12
CA GLY A 358 24.90 0.53 10.97
C GLY A 358 25.40 1.19 9.68
N ASP A 359 25.77 0.42 8.66
CA ASP A 359 26.32 0.97 7.43
C ASP A 359 25.25 1.41 6.40
N GLN A 360 23.99 1.02 6.62
CA GLN A 360 22.83 1.35 5.80
C GLN A 360 22.99 0.84 4.36
N ALA A 361 23.59 -0.35 4.16
CA ALA A 361 23.90 -0.91 2.85
C ALA A 361 22.64 -1.14 2.01
N LEU A 362 21.58 -1.72 2.57
CA LEU A 362 20.30 -1.93 1.89
C LEU A 362 19.70 -0.60 1.41
N LEU A 363 19.63 0.39 2.30
CA LEU A 363 19.08 1.72 2.03
C LEU A 363 19.94 2.56 1.06
N ARG A 364 21.25 2.28 1.00
CA ARG A 364 22.20 2.96 0.11
C ARG A 364 22.45 2.19 -1.19
N ASN A 365 21.75 1.09 -1.41
CA ASN A 365 21.94 0.19 -2.55
C ASN A 365 23.40 -0.26 -2.72
N ARG A 366 24.05 -0.68 -1.63
CA ARG A 366 25.46 -1.13 -1.64
C ARG A 366 25.59 -2.64 -1.79
N ASP A 367 24.66 -3.37 -1.18
CA ASP A 367 24.47 -4.80 -1.33
C ASP A 367 23.00 -5.16 -1.03
N SER A 368 22.63 -6.40 -1.29
CA SER A 368 21.29 -6.95 -1.03
C SER A 368 21.16 -7.55 0.38
N GLY A 369 22.09 -7.27 1.28
CA GLY A 369 22.16 -7.85 2.62
C GLY A 369 23.48 -8.56 2.87
N SER A 370 23.89 -8.56 4.14
CA SER A 370 25.16 -9.09 4.59
C SER A 370 25.05 -9.81 5.94
N SER A 371 26.02 -10.66 6.27
CA SER A 371 26.09 -11.25 7.61
C SER A 371 26.23 -10.22 8.75
N GLY A 372 26.62 -8.97 8.43
CA GLY A 372 26.76 -7.87 9.38
C GLY A 372 25.45 -7.24 9.80
N ASP A 373 24.36 -7.49 9.07
CA ASP A 373 23.04 -6.89 9.32
C ASP A 373 22.37 -7.50 10.55
N ALA A 374 22.67 -8.77 10.84
CA ALA A 374 22.02 -9.54 11.89
C ALA A 374 22.69 -9.34 13.25
N PHE A 375 21.91 -8.91 14.24
CA PHE A 375 22.37 -8.73 15.61
C PHE A 375 22.68 -10.08 16.27
N GLN A 376 23.73 -10.08 17.09
CA GLN A 376 24.32 -11.25 17.73
C GLN A 376 24.18 -11.21 19.26
N THR A 377 24.56 -12.32 19.91
CA THR A 377 24.57 -12.38 21.38
C THR A 377 25.49 -11.31 21.98
N GLY A 378 24.94 -10.50 22.88
CA GLY A 378 25.63 -9.39 23.52
C GLY A 378 25.28 -8.02 22.92
N ASP A 379 24.66 -7.98 21.74
CA ASP A 379 24.21 -6.72 21.14
C ASP A 379 22.93 -6.20 21.81
N TYR A 380 22.68 -4.90 21.67
CA TYR A 380 21.53 -4.22 22.24
C TYR A 380 21.13 -2.98 21.43
N PHE A 381 19.84 -2.67 21.48
CA PHE A 381 19.21 -1.59 20.71
C PHE A 381 18.02 -0.98 21.47
N GLY A 382 17.51 0.16 21.00
CA GLY A 382 16.40 0.89 21.59
C GLY A 382 16.84 2.26 22.12
N SER A 383 16.73 2.49 23.44
CA SER A 383 17.16 3.71 24.13
C SER A 383 18.68 3.86 24.26
N ASP A 384 19.43 2.77 24.02
CA ASP A 384 20.89 2.68 24.07
C ASP A 384 21.39 1.66 23.03
N GLY A 385 22.68 1.72 22.68
CA GLY A 385 23.27 0.87 21.63
C GLY A 385 22.88 1.38 20.25
N HIS A 386 22.24 0.52 19.44
CA HIS A 386 21.61 0.98 18.20
C HIS A 386 20.33 1.76 18.55
N LEU A 387 20.38 3.08 18.42
CA LEU A 387 19.29 3.96 18.83
C LEU A 387 18.10 3.84 17.89
N ILE A 388 16.92 3.54 18.42
CA ILE A 388 15.68 3.49 17.65
C ILE A 388 14.85 4.74 17.92
N ARG A 389 14.52 5.46 16.86
CA ARG A 389 13.59 6.59 16.90
C ARG A 389 12.39 6.31 16.03
N ASP A 390 11.25 6.80 16.48
CA ASP A 390 10.05 6.77 15.67
C ASP A 390 10.09 7.89 14.59
N ASN A 391 9.15 7.87 13.64
CA ASN A 391 9.07 8.90 12.59
C ASN A 391 8.58 10.26 13.11
N ARG A 392 8.44 10.40 14.43
CA ARG A 392 8.16 11.66 15.13
C ARG A 392 9.39 12.14 15.90
N GLY A 393 10.55 11.51 15.66
CA GLY A 393 11.86 11.87 16.21
C GLY A 393 12.06 11.46 17.67
N ARG A 394 11.15 10.70 18.26
CA ARG A 394 11.18 10.31 19.68
C ARG A 394 12.02 9.06 19.86
N LEU A 395 12.97 9.10 20.78
CA LEU A 395 13.73 7.91 21.18
C LEU A 395 12.82 6.96 21.96
N VAL A 396 12.83 5.68 21.61
CA VAL A 396 12.03 4.68 22.33
C VAL A 396 12.46 4.58 23.81
N PRO A 397 11.54 4.44 24.78
CA PRO A 397 11.83 4.47 26.21
C PRO A 397 12.19 3.08 26.78
N TRP A 398 12.88 2.26 26.01
CA TRP A 398 13.21 0.88 26.36
C TRP A 398 14.49 0.44 25.67
N LYS A 399 15.19 -0.51 26.26
CA LYS A 399 16.36 -1.19 25.69
C LYS A 399 16.09 -2.67 25.57
N ILE A 400 16.47 -3.26 24.45
CA ILE A 400 16.45 -4.72 24.25
C ILE A 400 17.87 -5.22 24.14
N SER A 401 18.16 -6.34 24.79
CA SER A 401 19.47 -6.99 24.77
C SER A 401 19.33 -8.44 24.35
N ILE A 402 20.17 -8.88 23.40
CA ILE A 402 20.19 -10.27 22.94
C ILE A 402 21.07 -11.06 23.90
N THR A 403 20.42 -11.89 24.71
CA THR A 403 21.07 -12.60 25.81
C THR A 403 21.68 -13.93 25.38
N ASN A 404 21.11 -14.59 24.37
CA ASN A 404 21.56 -15.88 23.87
C ASN A 404 21.01 -16.13 22.44
N ILE A 405 21.80 -16.78 21.59
CA ILE A 405 21.36 -17.30 20.29
C ILE A 405 21.82 -18.76 20.19
N GLU A 406 20.86 -19.64 19.95
CA GLU A 406 21.05 -21.07 19.67
C GLU A 406 20.35 -21.44 18.37
N GLN A 407 20.71 -22.55 17.74
CA GLN A 407 20.10 -22.95 16.46
C GLN A 407 18.57 -23.04 16.49
N SER A 408 17.97 -23.41 17.63
CA SER A 408 16.52 -23.59 17.76
C SER A 408 15.78 -22.40 18.35
N ASN A 409 16.48 -21.42 18.95
CA ASN A 409 15.86 -20.25 19.56
C ASN A 409 16.88 -19.14 19.87
N ALA A 410 16.39 -17.90 19.96
CA ALA A 410 17.11 -16.76 20.52
C ALA A 410 16.38 -16.25 21.78
N SER A 411 17.10 -15.67 22.72
CA SER A 411 16.52 -15.07 23.93
C SER A 411 16.85 -13.59 24.02
N ILE A 412 15.84 -12.75 24.16
CA ILE A 412 15.97 -11.30 24.33
C ILE A 412 15.45 -10.86 25.71
N GLU A 413 16.09 -9.86 26.31
CA GLU A 413 15.60 -9.18 27.52
C GLU A 413 15.17 -7.77 27.15
N ILE A 414 13.92 -7.42 27.44
CA ILE A 414 13.41 -6.05 27.36
C ILE A 414 13.58 -5.39 28.72
N THR A 415 14.19 -4.21 28.74
CA THR A 415 14.37 -3.36 29.91
C THR A 415 13.75 -1.99 29.65
N PRO A 416 12.63 -1.62 30.28
CA PRO A 416 12.09 -0.27 30.19
C PRO A 416 13.01 0.74 30.87
N ASP A 417 12.96 1.99 30.41
CA ASP A 417 13.56 3.11 31.12
C ASP A 417 12.74 3.45 32.38
N ASP A 418 13.42 3.77 33.48
CA ASP A 418 12.75 4.07 34.76
C ASP A 418 11.98 5.41 34.70
N GLU A 419 10.77 5.43 35.27
CA GLU A 419 9.98 6.64 35.55
C GLU A 419 9.81 7.62 34.36
N PHE A 420 9.50 7.14 33.16
CA PHE A 420 9.29 8.00 31.96
C PHE A 420 7.99 8.84 32.01
N THR A 421 7.99 9.96 31.28
CA THR A 421 6.81 10.82 31.13
C THR A 421 5.80 10.17 30.20
N SER A 422 4.54 10.10 30.62
CA SER A 422 3.50 9.49 29.80
C SER A 422 3.34 10.29 28.48
N ARG A 423 3.65 9.60 27.38
CA ARG A 423 3.52 9.92 25.95
C ARG A 423 3.56 11.41 25.59
N VAL A 424 4.74 11.89 25.21
CA VAL A 424 4.93 13.09 24.38
C VAL A 424 4.70 12.68 22.93
N LEU A 425 3.74 13.27 22.23
CA LEU A 425 3.49 13.02 20.81
C LEU A 425 3.80 14.29 20.00
N THR A 426 4.92 14.24 19.28
CA THR A 426 5.38 15.26 18.34
C THR A 426 4.70 15.08 16.97
N PRO A 427 4.72 16.09 16.08
CA PRO A 427 4.36 15.90 14.67
C PRO A 427 5.28 14.87 14.00
N ARG A 428 4.89 14.39 12.81
CA ARG A 428 5.75 13.53 11.99
C ARG A 428 6.90 14.34 11.36
N SER A 429 7.99 13.65 11.07
CA SER A 429 9.18 14.21 10.43
C SER A 429 9.03 14.20 8.91
N PRO A 430 9.55 15.21 8.20
CA PRO A 430 9.94 16.51 8.72
C PRO A 430 8.70 17.37 9.09
N ILE A 431 8.83 18.23 10.10
CA ILE A 431 7.80 19.22 10.42
C ILE A 431 7.77 20.29 9.31
N GLN A 432 6.68 20.38 8.56
CA GLN A 432 6.49 21.40 7.54
C GLN A 432 5.70 22.61 8.05
N LEU A 433 6.31 23.81 8.03
CA LEU A 433 5.73 25.07 8.52
C LEU A 433 5.58 26.09 7.39
N ILE A 434 4.40 26.67 7.20
CA ILE A 434 4.22 27.88 6.37
C ILE A 434 4.39 29.16 7.20
N GLU A 435 4.53 30.30 6.53
CA GLU A 435 4.73 31.60 7.20
C GLU A 435 3.63 31.89 8.25
N GLY A 436 4.05 32.11 9.50
CA GLY A 436 3.15 32.41 10.62
C GLY A 436 2.63 31.19 11.38
N GLU A 437 2.92 29.96 10.93
CA GLU A 437 2.53 28.74 11.64
C GLU A 437 3.42 28.41 12.85
N SER A 438 2.91 27.49 13.67
CA SER A 438 3.64 26.88 14.78
C SER A 438 3.29 25.41 14.85
N ALA A 439 4.28 24.57 15.11
CA ALA A 439 4.09 23.15 15.40
C ALA A 439 3.95 22.92 16.90
N TYR A 440 3.19 21.88 17.25
CA TYR A 440 2.84 21.57 18.64
C TYR A 440 3.06 20.09 18.94
N ALA A 441 3.43 19.79 20.19
CA ALA A 441 3.38 18.46 20.76
C ALA A 441 2.14 18.31 21.64
N THR A 442 1.59 17.09 21.67
CA THR A 442 0.56 16.69 22.63
C THR A 442 1.21 15.90 23.76
N ILE A 443 1.09 16.38 24.99
CA ILE A 443 1.62 15.75 26.20
C ILE A 443 0.46 15.11 26.96
N SER A 444 0.52 13.80 27.22
CA SER A 444 -0.57 13.08 27.91
C SER A 444 -0.14 12.59 29.29
N THR A 445 -0.59 13.22 30.37
CA THR A 445 -0.17 12.85 31.74
C THR A 445 -1.31 12.27 32.57
N GLU A 446 -1.03 11.29 33.43
CA GLU A 446 -2.04 10.72 34.33
C GLU A 446 -2.33 11.63 35.54
N LEU A 447 -1.32 12.39 35.97
CA LEU A 447 -1.35 13.30 37.10
C LEU A 447 -0.75 14.64 36.70
N PRO A 448 -1.19 15.76 37.30
CA PRO A 448 -0.59 17.07 37.05
C PRO A 448 0.92 17.04 37.34
N CYS A 449 1.70 17.71 36.51
CA CYS A 449 3.15 17.78 36.67
C CYS A 449 3.72 19.12 36.20
N THR A 450 4.93 19.45 36.67
CA THR A 450 5.76 20.51 36.09
C THR A 450 6.47 19.94 34.86
N LEU A 451 6.01 20.29 33.66
CA LEU A 451 6.65 19.93 32.39
C LEU A 451 7.91 20.76 32.19
N VAL A 452 9.02 20.10 31.87
CA VAL A 452 10.29 20.72 31.49
C VAL A 452 10.48 20.52 29.99
N ILE A 453 10.57 21.61 29.24
CA ILE A 453 10.85 21.63 27.80
C ILE A 453 12.26 22.19 27.63
N ASN A 454 13.17 21.37 27.10
CA ASN A 454 14.56 21.74 26.87
C ASN A 454 14.96 21.36 25.44
N THR A 455 14.46 22.13 24.47
CA THR A 455 14.63 21.88 23.03
C THR A 455 15.26 23.08 22.33
N SER A 456 16.12 22.83 21.36
CA SER A 456 16.77 23.83 20.51
C SER A 456 16.54 23.48 19.04
N ILE A 457 16.41 24.50 18.20
CA ILE A 457 16.27 24.40 16.75
C ILE A 457 17.56 24.77 15.99
N ASP A 458 18.56 25.30 16.70
CA ASP A 458 19.80 25.87 16.14
C ASP A 458 21.07 25.24 16.75
N LEU A 459 20.93 24.06 17.38
CA LEU A 459 21.99 23.31 18.06
C LEU A 459 22.70 24.09 19.18
N THR A 460 22.13 25.20 19.64
CA THR A 460 22.59 25.90 20.84
C THR A 460 22.14 25.15 22.10
N THR A 461 22.82 25.38 23.23
CA THR A 461 22.34 24.90 24.54
C THR A 461 21.01 25.59 24.85
N PRO A 462 19.88 24.84 24.91
CA PRO A 462 18.59 25.46 25.16
C PRO A 462 18.48 25.93 26.61
N GLU A 463 17.69 26.97 26.85
CA GLU A 463 17.26 27.33 28.20
C GLU A 463 15.98 26.55 28.55
N PRO A 464 15.99 25.73 29.62
CA PRO A 464 14.84 24.92 29.97
C PRO A 464 13.66 25.80 30.41
N THR A 465 12.50 25.54 29.84
CA THR A 465 11.23 26.18 30.21
C THR A 465 10.42 25.24 31.08
N GLU A 466 9.90 25.74 32.22
CA GLU A 466 9.04 24.99 33.12
C GLU A 466 7.58 25.47 33.02
N ILE A 467 6.63 24.54 32.82
CA ILE A 467 5.19 24.83 32.68
C ILE A 467 4.40 23.87 33.55
N GLU A 468 3.47 24.37 34.36
CA GLU A 468 2.52 23.52 35.09
C GLU A 468 1.42 23.01 34.16
N ILE A 469 1.29 21.69 34.02
CA ILE A 469 0.27 21.05 33.17
C ILE A 469 -0.68 20.19 34.01
N PRO A 470 -2.00 20.20 33.70
CA PRO A 470 -2.96 19.32 34.36
C PRO A 470 -2.80 17.86 33.89
N ALA A 471 -3.45 16.94 34.60
CA ALA A 471 -3.68 15.59 34.09
C ALA A 471 -4.53 15.63 32.80
N GLY A 472 -4.28 14.70 31.90
CA GLY A 472 -4.88 14.61 30.57
C GLY A 472 -3.95 15.14 29.46
N ASN A 473 -4.55 15.51 28.34
CA ASN A 473 -3.83 16.00 27.17
C ASN A 473 -3.60 17.52 27.26
N THR A 474 -2.35 17.94 27.12
CA THR A 474 -1.96 19.35 27.02
C THR A 474 -1.19 19.57 25.72
N ILE A 475 -1.53 20.63 24.99
CA ILE A 475 -0.85 21.01 23.75
C ILE A 475 0.23 22.05 24.09
N VAL A 476 1.46 21.80 23.68
CA VAL A 476 2.61 22.70 23.90
C VAL A 476 3.28 23.07 22.59
N PRO A 477 3.66 24.34 22.37
CA PRO A 477 4.38 24.73 21.17
C PRO A 477 5.80 24.15 21.18
N LEU A 478 6.25 23.64 20.02
CA LEU A 478 7.60 23.10 19.81
C LEU A 478 8.50 24.07 19.06
N VAL A 479 8.05 24.51 17.89
CA VAL A 479 8.79 25.38 16.98
C VAL A 479 7.79 26.26 16.23
N ARG A 480 8.16 27.52 16.03
CA ARG A 480 7.40 28.49 15.23
C ARG A 480 8.22 28.87 14.01
N PHE A 481 7.52 29.19 12.92
CA PHE A 481 8.17 29.71 11.72
C PHE A 481 9.07 30.93 12.01
N SER A 482 8.67 31.78 12.95
CA SER A 482 9.40 33.00 13.32
C SER A 482 10.55 32.80 14.31
N ASP A 483 10.79 31.58 14.79
CA ASP A 483 11.86 31.31 15.76
C ASP A 483 13.27 31.38 15.13
N THR A 484 13.36 31.30 13.80
CA THR A 484 14.63 31.32 13.04
C THR A 484 14.43 31.91 11.65
N ASN A 485 15.54 32.33 11.02
CA ASN A 485 15.57 32.77 9.61
C ASN A 485 16.12 31.69 8.67
N LEU A 486 16.30 30.46 9.18
CA LEU A 486 16.70 29.32 8.38
C LEU A 486 15.46 28.69 7.73
N ASP A 487 15.64 28.14 6.53
CA ASP A 487 14.57 27.46 5.81
C ASP A 487 14.42 25.99 6.23
N MET A 488 15.41 25.43 6.92
CA MET A 488 15.36 24.08 7.46
C MET A 488 16.30 23.92 8.67
N GLY A 489 16.05 22.91 9.49
CA GLY A 489 16.89 22.58 10.63
C GLY A 489 16.41 21.34 11.36
N MET A 490 16.97 21.16 12.56
CA MET A 490 16.66 20.01 13.41
C MET A 490 16.29 20.48 14.81
N LEU A 491 15.10 20.11 15.26
CA LEU A 491 14.67 20.29 16.63
C LEU A 491 15.24 19.14 17.46
N ASN A 492 16.13 19.46 18.39
CA ASN A 492 16.77 18.49 19.28
C ASN A 492 16.60 18.89 20.74
N GLY A 493 16.28 17.93 21.60
CA GLY A 493 16.25 18.16 23.03
C GLY A 493 15.45 17.13 23.81
N ASN A 494 14.98 17.55 24.98
CA ASN A 494 14.26 16.69 25.90
C ASN A 494 12.97 17.35 26.38
N ILE A 495 11.88 16.59 26.45
CA ILE A 495 10.59 17.03 26.99
C ILE A 495 10.11 16.00 28.01
N GLY A 496 9.82 16.43 29.23
CA GLY A 496 9.29 15.53 30.25
C GLY A 496 8.90 16.19 31.55
N CYS A 497 8.10 15.51 32.36
CA CYS A 497 7.76 15.96 33.70
C CYS A 497 9.01 15.99 34.60
N LYS A 498 9.12 17.01 35.44
CA LYS A 498 10.19 17.14 36.42
C LYS A 498 10.25 15.93 37.36
N GLY A 499 11.42 15.33 37.48
CA GLY A 499 11.65 14.12 38.28
C GLY A 499 11.34 12.80 37.56
N LYS A 500 10.89 12.87 36.29
CA LYS A 500 10.74 11.72 35.39
C LYS A 500 11.85 11.71 34.36
N THR A 501 12.08 10.55 33.74
CA THR A 501 12.92 10.44 32.54
C THR A 501 12.22 11.18 31.39
N PRO A 502 12.85 12.20 30.78
CA PRO A 502 12.24 12.95 29.69
C PRO A 502 12.36 12.20 28.36
N GLU A 503 11.41 12.44 27.47
CA GLU A 503 11.45 11.96 26.09
C GLU A 503 12.57 12.71 25.35
N ASN A 504 13.47 11.98 24.70
CA ASN A 504 14.49 12.58 23.85
C ASN A 504 13.97 12.74 22.43
N ILE A 505 13.92 13.98 21.95
CA ILE A 505 13.34 14.35 20.66
C ILE A 505 14.46 14.81 19.73
N ARG A 506 14.45 14.29 18.51
CA ARG A 506 15.30 14.71 17.40
C ARG A 506 14.47 14.60 16.12
N ILE A 507 13.93 15.71 15.64
CA ILE A 507 13.02 15.76 14.50
C ILE A 507 13.45 16.87 13.55
N ASP A 508 13.44 16.60 12.25
CA ASP A 508 13.75 17.60 11.24
C ASP A 508 12.55 18.52 11.02
N TRP A 509 12.81 19.78 10.66
CA TRP A 509 11.78 20.75 10.34
C TRP A 509 12.20 21.59 9.14
N GLN A 510 11.21 22.06 8.39
CA GLN A 510 11.41 22.88 7.21
C GLN A 510 10.32 23.94 7.07
N ALA A 511 10.74 25.13 6.66
CA ALA A 511 9.89 26.20 6.20
C ALA A 511 9.49 25.91 4.75
N ILE A 512 8.19 25.91 4.49
CA ILE A 512 7.62 25.66 3.15
C ILE A 512 6.82 26.88 2.68
N GLY A 513 6.79 27.10 1.37
CA GLY A 513 6.04 28.22 0.78
C GLY A 513 4.52 28.07 0.89
N HIS A 514 4.02 26.85 0.67
CA HIS A 514 2.61 26.49 0.77
C HIS A 514 2.41 24.99 1.00
N ARG A 515 1.24 24.59 1.50
CA ARG A 515 0.79 23.20 1.65
C ARG A 515 -0.36 22.93 0.69
N ILE A 516 -0.34 21.79 0.01
CA ILE A 516 -1.47 21.38 -0.83
C ILE A 516 -2.58 20.88 0.10
N SER A 517 -3.83 21.26 -0.19
CA SER A 517 -4.98 20.81 0.61
C SER A 517 -5.54 19.52 0.01
N ASP A 518 -5.99 18.62 0.88
CA ASP A 518 -6.76 17.44 0.47
C ASP A 518 -8.00 17.90 -0.33
N GLN A 519 -8.18 17.30 -1.50
CA GLN A 519 -9.27 17.59 -2.42
C GLN A 519 -9.40 16.41 -3.40
N GLU A 520 -10.58 16.25 -3.99
CA GLU A 520 -10.84 15.29 -5.07
C GLU A 520 -11.14 16.09 -6.35
N ILE A 521 -10.60 15.63 -7.47
CA ILE A 521 -10.68 16.34 -8.75
C ILE A 521 -11.39 15.47 -9.77
N GLU A 522 -12.47 15.98 -10.35
CA GLU A 522 -13.13 15.36 -11.49
C GLU A 522 -13.02 16.23 -12.73
N HIS A 523 -12.64 15.64 -13.86
CA HIS A 523 -12.59 16.34 -15.13
C HIS A 523 -13.10 15.48 -16.29
N ILE A 524 -13.95 16.05 -17.13
CA ILE A 524 -14.40 15.40 -18.38
C ILE A 524 -13.35 15.63 -19.46
N ILE A 525 -12.97 14.57 -20.17
CA ILE A 525 -11.94 14.59 -21.22
C ILE A 525 -12.46 13.98 -22.52
N ASP A 526 -11.88 14.42 -23.63
CA ASP A 526 -12.11 13.79 -24.93
C ASP A 526 -11.57 12.35 -24.91
N TRP A 527 -12.39 11.40 -25.34
CA TRP A 527 -12.03 9.98 -25.31
C TRP A 527 -11.22 9.53 -26.54
N ASP A 528 -11.29 10.28 -27.65
CA ASP A 528 -10.74 9.87 -28.96
C ASP A 528 -9.63 10.76 -29.51
N GLN A 529 -9.31 11.87 -28.85
CA GLN A 529 -8.28 12.80 -29.29
C GLN A 529 -7.43 13.35 -28.14
N PRO A 530 -6.12 13.58 -28.36
CA PRO A 530 -5.27 14.22 -27.37
C PRO A 530 -5.78 15.60 -26.99
N SER A 531 -5.73 15.92 -25.70
CA SER A 531 -6.18 17.20 -25.16
C SER A 531 -5.26 17.68 -24.03
N THR A 532 -5.54 18.86 -23.50
CA THR A 532 -4.80 19.42 -22.35
C THR A 532 -5.80 20.05 -21.42
N ILE A 533 -5.71 19.71 -20.13
CA ILE A 533 -6.58 20.24 -19.08
C ILE A 533 -5.76 21.06 -18.08
N SER A 534 -6.40 22.07 -17.50
CA SER A 534 -5.84 22.92 -16.44
C SER A 534 -6.59 22.61 -15.16
N VAL A 535 -5.87 22.06 -14.19
CA VAL A 535 -6.43 21.52 -12.95
C VAL A 535 -6.11 22.49 -11.81
N PRO A 536 -7.10 23.21 -11.25
CA PRO A 536 -6.86 24.14 -10.14
C PRO A 536 -6.56 23.37 -8.85
N ILE A 537 -5.50 23.78 -8.13
CA ILE A 537 -5.10 23.14 -6.87
C ILE A 537 -5.30 24.07 -5.69
N SER A 538 -6.02 23.61 -4.66
CA SER A 538 -6.18 24.37 -3.42
C SER A 538 -4.91 24.31 -2.58
N MET A 539 -4.28 25.47 -2.35
CA MET A 539 -3.04 25.59 -1.58
C MET A 539 -3.20 26.56 -0.40
N ILE A 540 -2.56 26.24 0.73
CA ILE A 540 -2.51 27.07 1.94
C ILE A 540 -1.09 27.63 2.07
N GLY A 541 -0.94 28.94 1.93
CA GLY A 541 0.35 29.64 1.95
C GLY A 541 0.45 30.63 0.81
N SER A 542 1.62 31.24 0.62
CA SER A 542 1.84 32.24 -0.43
C SER A 542 3.24 32.19 -1.05
N GLY A 543 4.15 31.37 -0.51
CA GLY A 543 5.46 31.14 -1.08
C GLY A 543 5.43 30.11 -2.20
N SER A 544 6.49 30.06 -3.01
CA SER A 544 6.69 29.00 -3.99
C SER A 544 7.27 27.73 -3.37
N ARG A 545 7.08 26.61 -4.06
CA ARG A 545 7.75 25.33 -3.80
C ARG A 545 8.08 24.66 -5.13
N ASN A 546 9.14 23.88 -5.16
CA ASN A 546 9.43 23.01 -6.29
C ASN A 546 8.78 21.64 -6.06
N TYR A 547 8.13 21.12 -7.09
CA TYR A 547 7.62 19.76 -7.11
C TYR A 547 8.03 19.03 -8.38
N ASP A 548 8.32 17.76 -8.22
CA ASP A 548 8.21 16.76 -9.28
C ASP A 548 6.79 16.18 -9.20
N ILE A 549 6.08 16.17 -10.32
CA ILE A 549 4.66 15.80 -10.39
C ILE A 549 4.49 14.60 -11.31
N ALA A 550 3.90 13.53 -10.80
CA ALA A 550 3.56 12.35 -11.56
C ALA A 550 2.07 12.00 -11.41
N LEU A 551 1.59 11.13 -12.29
CA LEU A 551 0.28 10.52 -12.16
C LEU A 551 0.47 9.04 -11.79
N GLU A 552 -0.29 8.55 -10.82
CA GLU A 552 -0.33 7.13 -10.42
C GLU A 552 -1.77 6.58 -10.63
N GLY A 553 -1.92 5.25 -10.70
CA GLY A 553 -3.19 4.59 -11.02
C GLY A 553 -3.55 4.56 -12.52
N ALA A 554 -4.83 4.37 -12.85
CA ALA A 554 -5.28 4.21 -14.24
C ALA A 554 -5.12 5.49 -15.09
N VAL A 555 -5.13 6.67 -14.46
CA VAL A 555 -4.93 7.96 -15.14
C VAL A 555 -3.54 8.10 -15.77
N SER A 556 -2.50 7.46 -15.22
CA SER A 556 -1.13 7.53 -15.74
C SER A 556 -1.01 6.91 -17.14
N ARG A 557 -1.92 5.97 -17.48
CA ARG A 557 -1.97 5.31 -18.80
C ARG A 557 -2.47 6.21 -19.91
N ILE A 558 -3.20 7.27 -19.57
CA ILE A 558 -3.88 8.15 -20.53
C ILE A 558 -3.50 9.62 -20.36
N ALA A 559 -2.64 9.95 -19.40
CA ALA A 559 -2.30 11.32 -19.07
C ALA A 559 -0.89 11.44 -18.49
N SER A 560 -0.30 12.62 -18.61
CA SER A 560 0.98 13.00 -17.98
C SER A 560 0.95 14.46 -17.53
N SER A 561 1.78 14.81 -16.54
CA SER A 561 1.91 16.21 -16.09
C SER A 561 2.92 16.98 -16.94
N ASP A 562 2.46 18.03 -17.63
CA ASP A 562 3.34 19.01 -18.30
C ASP A 562 3.88 20.05 -17.29
N THR A 563 3.26 20.17 -16.11
CA THR A 563 3.72 21.05 -15.02
C THR A 563 4.78 20.34 -14.18
N GLN A 564 5.95 20.96 -14.03
CA GLN A 564 7.08 20.48 -13.23
C GLN A 564 7.85 21.68 -12.63
N GLY A 565 8.51 21.49 -11.50
CA GLY A 565 9.37 22.49 -10.87
C GLY A 565 8.62 23.50 -10.02
N GLU A 566 8.97 24.79 -10.14
CA GLU A 566 8.47 25.84 -9.26
C GLU A 566 6.98 26.10 -9.46
N LEU A 567 6.20 25.96 -8.39
CA LEU A 567 4.78 26.25 -8.29
C LEU A 567 4.51 27.35 -7.27
N LEU A 568 3.69 28.33 -7.67
CA LEU A 568 3.18 29.38 -6.78
C LEU A 568 1.79 29.02 -6.27
N SER A 569 1.42 29.58 -5.12
CA SER A 569 0.07 29.41 -4.58
C SER A 569 -0.98 29.96 -5.55
N GLY A 570 -1.87 29.08 -6.01
CA GLY A 570 -2.95 29.41 -6.95
C GLY A 570 -2.60 29.18 -8.42
N ASP A 571 -1.44 28.59 -8.72
CA ASP A 571 -1.15 28.04 -10.04
C ASP A 571 -1.98 26.77 -10.29
N ASP A 572 -2.35 26.56 -11.56
CA ASP A 572 -3.00 25.33 -12.01
C ASP A 572 -1.96 24.30 -12.48
N ILE A 573 -2.30 23.02 -12.36
CA ILE A 573 -1.53 21.92 -12.93
C ILE A 573 -2.03 21.64 -14.33
N VAL A 574 -1.12 21.61 -15.29
CA VAL A 574 -1.43 21.35 -16.69
C VAL A 574 -1.16 19.87 -16.96
N LEU A 575 -2.24 19.13 -17.24
CA LEU A 575 -2.15 17.71 -17.60
C LEU A 575 -2.37 17.55 -19.11
N ARG A 576 -1.48 16.79 -19.73
CA ARG A 576 -1.57 16.36 -21.13
C ARG A 576 -2.32 15.04 -21.18
N ILE A 577 -3.43 14.98 -21.89
CA ILE A 577 -4.24 13.78 -22.06
C ILE A 577 -3.92 13.14 -23.41
N GLN A 578 -3.59 11.85 -23.40
CA GLN A 578 -3.33 11.00 -24.55
C GLN A 578 -4.15 9.71 -24.41
N PRO A 579 -5.37 9.66 -24.98
CA PRO A 579 -6.24 8.50 -24.81
C PRO A 579 -5.69 7.20 -25.39
N ASP A 580 -4.85 7.27 -26.43
CA ASP A 580 -4.13 6.16 -27.08
C ASP A 580 -4.96 4.90 -27.40
N GLY A 581 -6.28 5.07 -27.57
CA GLY A 581 -7.24 3.99 -27.85
C GLY A 581 -7.66 3.19 -26.62
N LEU A 582 -7.25 3.60 -25.42
CA LEU A 582 -7.57 2.94 -24.14
C LEU A 582 -8.92 3.39 -23.57
N LEU A 583 -9.49 4.49 -24.06
CA LEU A 583 -10.77 5.04 -23.57
C LEU A 583 -11.96 4.67 -24.46
N THR A 584 -13.10 4.43 -23.81
CA THR A 584 -14.41 4.35 -24.46
C THR A 584 -15.35 5.42 -23.88
N PRO A 585 -16.39 5.86 -24.64
CA PRO A 585 -17.30 6.90 -24.15
C PRO A 585 -17.94 6.55 -22.81
N GLY A 586 -17.78 7.42 -21.81
CA GLY A 586 -18.32 7.24 -20.46
C GLY A 586 -17.46 6.39 -19.52
N MET A 587 -16.27 5.97 -19.97
CA MET A 587 -15.28 5.28 -19.15
C MET A 587 -14.68 6.24 -18.10
N TYR A 588 -14.38 5.72 -16.92
CA TYR A 588 -13.72 6.41 -15.83
C TYR A 588 -12.27 5.93 -15.74
N ALA A 589 -11.34 6.87 -15.67
CA ALA A 589 -9.95 6.59 -15.29
C ALA A 589 -9.69 7.30 -13.95
N ARG A 590 -9.52 6.51 -12.89
CA ARG A 590 -9.21 7.00 -11.54
C ARG A 590 -7.72 6.86 -11.25
N GLY A 591 -7.22 7.69 -10.36
CA GLY A 591 -5.89 7.57 -9.77
C GLY A 591 -5.51 8.86 -9.07
N GLU A 592 -4.22 9.14 -8.97
CA GLU A 592 -3.72 10.22 -8.12
C GLU A 592 -2.74 11.13 -8.86
N ILE A 593 -2.77 12.42 -8.52
CA ILE A 593 -1.69 13.35 -8.80
C ILE A 593 -0.73 13.32 -7.61
N VAL A 594 0.50 12.87 -7.84
CA VAL A 594 1.51 12.75 -6.80
C VAL A 594 2.50 13.91 -6.92
N PHE A 595 2.61 14.70 -5.85
CA PHE A 595 3.52 15.82 -5.72
C PHE A 595 4.66 15.42 -4.80
N GLN A 596 5.88 15.32 -5.32
CA GLN A 596 7.08 15.12 -4.53
C GLN A 596 7.83 16.44 -4.41
N ASP A 597 8.06 16.91 -3.19
CA ASP A 597 8.84 18.14 -2.98
C ASP A 597 10.36 17.91 -3.05
N GLU A 598 11.13 19.00 -3.00
CA GLU A 598 12.60 18.96 -3.01
C GLU A 598 13.25 18.21 -1.81
N TYR A 599 12.45 17.81 -0.83
CA TYR A 599 12.84 17.05 0.36
C TYR A 599 12.30 15.61 0.34
N SER A 600 11.77 15.15 -0.82
CA SER A 600 11.17 13.83 -1.01
C SER A 600 9.90 13.59 -0.18
N VAL A 601 9.21 14.64 0.27
CA VAL A 601 7.90 14.50 0.91
C VAL A 601 6.82 14.42 -0.17
N GLU A 602 6.11 13.31 -0.22
CA GLU A 602 4.98 13.11 -1.14
C GLU A 602 3.67 13.68 -0.58
N GLN A 603 2.87 14.28 -1.46
CA GLN A 603 1.47 14.67 -1.23
C GLN A 603 0.64 14.18 -2.40
N ARG A 604 -0.56 13.66 -2.14
CA ARG A 604 -1.43 13.03 -3.14
C ARG A 604 -2.77 13.74 -3.23
N ILE A 605 -3.32 13.78 -4.43
CA ILE A 605 -4.66 14.29 -4.71
C ILE A 605 -5.35 13.31 -5.65
N ASP A 606 -6.54 12.86 -5.26
CA ASP A 606 -7.35 11.99 -6.11
C ASP A 606 -7.83 12.74 -7.35
N ILE A 607 -7.71 12.08 -8.51
CA ILE A 607 -8.20 12.58 -9.79
C ILE A 607 -8.97 11.49 -10.54
N THR A 608 -10.16 11.87 -11.01
CA THR A 608 -11.00 11.07 -11.88
C THR A 608 -11.18 11.77 -13.22
N LEU A 609 -10.69 11.14 -14.28
CA LEU A 609 -10.87 11.57 -15.66
C LEU A 609 -12.03 10.78 -16.28
N ILE A 610 -13.06 11.49 -16.74
CA ILE A 610 -14.28 10.91 -17.28
C ILE A 610 -14.30 11.11 -18.80
N ALA A 611 -14.28 10.03 -19.57
CA ALA A 611 -14.42 10.08 -21.01
C ALA A 611 -15.80 10.65 -21.40
N GLU A 612 -15.80 11.65 -22.29
CA GLU A 612 -17.04 12.28 -22.79
C GLU A 612 -17.99 11.23 -23.40
N SER A 613 -19.28 11.35 -23.14
CA SER A 613 -20.32 10.49 -23.72
C SER A 613 -21.61 11.26 -23.98
N SER A 614 -22.61 10.57 -24.54
CA SER A 614 -23.95 11.17 -24.66
C SER A 614 -24.59 11.51 -23.31
N PHE A 615 -24.13 10.93 -22.21
CA PHE A 615 -24.66 11.11 -20.85
C PHE A 615 -23.66 11.78 -19.88
N THR A 616 -22.43 12.04 -20.32
CA THR A 616 -21.35 12.70 -19.54
C THR A 616 -20.77 13.83 -20.39
N GLY A 617 -20.79 15.07 -19.91
CA GLY A 617 -20.34 16.26 -20.68
C GLY A 617 -21.41 17.33 -20.89
N ASP A 618 -21.06 18.36 -21.66
CA ASP A 618 -21.87 19.59 -21.90
C ASP A 618 -23.11 19.40 -22.80
N GLY A 619 -23.41 18.16 -23.20
CA GLY A 619 -24.55 17.82 -24.06
C GLY A 619 -25.91 17.89 -23.34
N VAL A 620 -27.01 18.04 -24.08
CA VAL A 620 -28.39 18.11 -23.52
C VAL A 620 -28.76 16.85 -22.73
N LEU A 621 -28.27 15.67 -23.15
CA LEU A 621 -28.52 14.41 -22.46
C LEU A 621 -27.65 14.24 -21.21
N GLY A 622 -26.39 14.72 -21.22
CA GLY A 622 -25.54 14.82 -20.03
C GLY A 622 -26.04 15.84 -19.00
N TRP A 623 -26.62 16.94 -19.48
CA TRP A 623 -27.30 17.89 -18.60
C TRP A 623 -28.53 17.24 -17.93
N ILE A 624 -29.29 16.38 -18.62
CA ILE A 624 -30.47 15.69 -18.06
C ILE A 624 -30.08 14.53 -17.13
N SER A 625 -28.93 13.87 -17.35
CA SER A 625 -28.50 12.72 -16.54
C SER A 625 -28.09 13.10 -15.12
N GLN A 626 -27.65 14.35 -14.89
CA GLN A 626 -27.43 14.87 -13.54
C GLN A 626 -28.73 14.80 -12.72
N PRO A 627 -28.76 14.14 -11.54
CA PRO A 627 -29.99 13.88 -10.79
C PRO A 627 -30.83 15.13 -10.50
N SER A 628 -30.18 16.24 -10.13
CA SER A 628 -30.84 17.53 -9.87
C SER A 628 -31.54 18.12 -11.10
N ASN A 629 -30.91 18.05 -12.28
CA ASN A 629 -31.48 18.50 -13.55
C ASN A 629 -32.55 17.52 -14.07
N GLY A 630 -32.31 16.21 -13.96
CA GLY A 630 -33.26 15.16 -14.30
C GLY A 630 -34.57 15.28 -13.52
N LEU A 631 -34.49 15.52 -12.21
CA LEU A 631 -35.66 15.75 -11.36
C LEU A 631 -36.41 17.05 -11.71
N LEU A 632 -35.71 18.09 -12.15
CA LEU A 632 -36.36 19.30 -12.68
C LEU A 632 -37.16 18.97 -13.94
N VAL A 633 -36.58 18.23 -14.89
CA VAL A 633 -37.27 17.81 -16.12
C VAL A 633 -38.46 16.92 -15.81
N ILE A 634 -38.32 15.95 -14.91
CA ILE A 634 -39.41 15.09 -14.43
C ILE A 634 -40.51 15.94 -13.78
N SER A 635 -40.14 16.91 -12.95
CA SER A 635 -41.09 17.82 -12.29
C SER A 635 -41.86 18.68 -13.29
N ILE A 636 -41.21 19.17 -14.35
CA ILE A 636 -41.85 19.91 -15.45
C ILE A 636 -42.84 19.00 -16.20
N LEU A 637 -42.43 17.78 -16.54
CA LEU A 637 -43.28 16.81 -17.25
C LEU A 637 -44.48 16.37 -16.39
N LEU A 638 -44.27 16.13 -15.09
CA LEU A 638 -45.32 15.80 -14.13
C LEU A 638 -46.30 16.96 -13.93
N ALA A 639 -45.80 18.19 -13.76
CA ALA A 639 -46.63 19.37 -13.65
C ALA A 639 -47.50 19.55 -14.91
N PHE A 640 -46.92 19.34 -16.09
CA PHE A 640 -47.64 19.39 -17.37
C PHE A 640 -48.70 18.28 -17.47
N SER A 641 -48.35 17.05 -17.09
CA SER A 641 -49.27 15.91 -17.04
C SER A 641 -50.47 16.15 -16.11
N VAL A 642 -50.23 16.70 -14.92
CA VAL A 642 -51.28 17.06 -13.94
C VAL A 642 -52.21 18.15 -14.48
N ILE A 643 -51.68 19.09 -15.27
CA ILE A 643 -52.48 20.16 -15.90
C ILE A 643 -53.32 19.64 -17.07
N VAL A 644 -52.75 18.75 -17.90
CA VAL A 644 -53.37 18.22 -19.12
C VAL A 644 -54.26 17.01 -18.88
N GLY A 645 -54.12 16.34 -17.72
CA GLY A 645 -54.91 15.18 -17.32
C GLY A 645 -56.41 15.41 -17.51
N ARG A 646 -57.01 14.62 -18.42
CA ARG A 646 -58.46 14.64 -18.71
C ARG A 646 -59.24 14.35 -17.43
N ASP A 647 -60.29 15.14 -17.20
CA ASP A 647 -61.36 14.73 -16.30
C ASP A 647 -61.94 13.44 -16.88
N SER A 648 -61.88 12.33 -16.12
CA SER A 648 -62.69 11.17 -16.42
C SER A 648 -64.15 11.59 -16.26
N GLU A 649 -64.81 11.95 -17.37
CA GLU A 649 -66.26 12.02 -17.43
C GLU A 649 -66.83 10.60 -17.31
N ASN A 650 -67.02 10.15 -16.07
CA ASN A 650 -68.26 9.57 -15.54
C ASN A 650 -68.07 9.13 -14.07
#